data_AF-A0A1W0E6W2-F1
#
_entry.id   AF-A0A1W0E6W2-F1
#
_cell.length_a   1.000
_cell.length_b   1.000
_cell.length_c   1.000
_cell.angle_alpha   90.00
_cell.angle_beta   90.00
_cell.angle_gamma   90.00
#
_symmetry.space_group_name_H-M   'P 1'
#
loop_
_entity.id
_entity.type
_entity.pdbx_description
1 polymer ?
#
loop_
_entity_poly.entity_id
_entity_poly.type
_entity_poly.pdbx_seq_one_letter_code
_entity_poly.pdbx_strand_id
1 'polypeptide(L)'
;MNNEVILDRELFYKRCKKLSGAFENPLLFMLGKRADVEDYCMNSAIFNYLLGFEFSETVIIIKDQPVFYTSPKKAMILEQLGTGVKIVRNTTKENPQSLNDFMSTLVETYGIVDKTNIKGEFCNKILSSTRYTDVTKDVFRLFSSKEAEELTSINKAAIVTNNLLKKAIDMCRDETFNKESMERLMNERIAGIEPAYIEFPDSYVYSTMGVRFSVRYKGYSVEIGRSFLCDVSAEYALQALIQKKLSGSILTEGKINSLEILEAAKNFFAEKGINKKIEMYTTGMLEKELSFEENFDINMNTVFVLKVGEYFANTFSGDKLLTLRDSAEMYSVAKMKFRNKTTEIETRNKLKEHQKELLDDLTAEMIKYYSNNEEVVETKENSKVSVYPDDASVPRNKKVVCDFENLYVIVPILCYAVPFHISNIKNVAVSASNKLRINLKESKEVREISGNAPFSTVLKSISVTLENADEILAQINDMKREYNKPKIEVKKQGELKTSPNPYKLNALLMKTDQKIASKKVTGNLELHENGFKYIDTHFLFSNIKSIFYQMGDFDVVSLVHFNFKEPILVNDKPTRNLQFHKKQGVNYHDTGRRENEHLALLRQQEEEDELYRVNRDFTAFIDRIENETSFRPQLLQKGFYGVYHKESTAISVTENSLVSVNETPFFILYLDDVEIVNFERVTYATKTFDCVFVFKDKKRAPKVIGSIETTKLNYMKTTLDSLNKVFMETKISINWNNLMITIMKDPLGFYNGGGWSELLIESPEEEISSQTASESSISSAESSTEEDSDMSTDESSESFSGESDETSSFAESDSSYESERPKKRKH
;
A
#
# COMPACT_ATOMS: atom_id res chain seq x y z
N MET A 1 -23.26 4.25 -20.35
CA MET A 1 -24.03 3.11 -20.88
C MET A 1 -25.49 3.37 -20.55
N ASN A 2 -26.43 3.17 -21.49
CA ASN A 2 -27.85 3.15 -21.11
C ASN A 2 -28.13 1.78 -20.50
N ASN A 3 -28.33 1.72 -19.19
CA ASN A 3 -28.78 0.48 -18.54
C ASN A 3 -30.22 0.23 -18.94
N GLU A 4 -30.42 -0.71 -19.87
CA GLU A 4 -31.73 -1.21 -20.25
C GLU A 4 -32.30 -2.00 -19.05
N VAL A 5 -33.51 -1.67 -18.60
CA VAL A 5 -34.12 -2.33 -17.44
C VAL A 5 -34.61 -3.71 -17.87
N ILE A 6 -33.99 -4.77 -17.35
CA ILE A 6 -34.32 -6.17 -17.62
C ILE A 6 -35.16 -6.71 -16.46
N LEU A 7 -36.36 -7.21 -16.76
CA LEU A 7 -37.28 -7.77 -15.76
C LEU A 7 -37.21 -9.31 -15.73
N ASP A 8 -37.04 -9.89 -14.54
CA ASP A 8 -37.15 -11.34 -14.35
C ASP A 8 -38.63 -11.77 -14.34
N ARG A 9 -39.06 -12.30 -15.48
CA ARG A 9 -40.44 -12.74 -15.69
C ARG A 9 -40.84 -13.91 -14.78
N GLU A 10 -39.96 -14.88 -14.58
CA GLU A 10 -40.30 -16.09 -13.80
C GLU A 10 -40.42 -15.76 -12.31
N LEU A 11 -39.46 -14.98 -11.80
CA LEU A 11 -39.45 -14.50 -10.43
C LEU A 11 -40.64 -13.58 -10.14
N PHE A 12 -41.01 -12.70 -11.07
CA PHE A 12 -42.20 -11.86 -10.98
C PHE A 12 -43.47 -12.69 -10.76
N TYR A 13 -43.78 -13.67 -11.63
CA TYR A 13 -45.01 -14.47 -11.49
C TYR A 13 -44.99 -15.37 -10.25
N LYS A 14 -43.83 -15.93 -9.87
CA LYS A 14 -43.61 -16.67 -8.61
C LYS A 14 -43.99 -15.81 -7.39
N ARG A 15 -43.52 -14.56 -7.35
CA ARG A 15 -43.75 -13.61 -6.24
C ARG A 15 -45.15 -13.03 -6.25
N CYS A 16 -45.74 -12.75 -7.42
CA CYS A 16 -47.16 -12.38 -7.54
C CYS A 16 -48.06 -13.47 -6.96
N LYS A 17 -47.80 -14.75 -7.27
CA LYS A 17 -48.58 -15.89 -6.74
C LYS A 17 -48.44 -16.04 -5.21
N LYS A 18 -47.26 -15.77 -4.66
CA LYS A 18 -47.03 -15.74 -3.20
C LYS A 18 -47.83 -14.63 -2.53
N LEU A 19 -47.84 -13.42 -3.11
CA LEU A 19 -48.63 -12.29 -2.60
C LEU A 19 -50.14 -12.55 -2.74
N SER A 20 -50.63 -12.99 -3.91
CA SER A 20 -52.06 -13.24 -4.13
C SER A 20 -52.61 -14.40 -3.29
N GLY A 21 -51.76 -15.35 -2.89
CA GLY A 21 -52.13 -16.43 -1.97
C GLY A 21 -52.07 -16.05 -0.48
N ALA A 22 -51.53 -14.87 -0.13
CA ALA A 22 -51.34 -14.43 1.25
C ALA A 22 -52.41 -13.45 1.76
N PHE A 23 -53.21 -12.86 0.86
CA PHE A 23 -54.23 -11.85 1.19
C PHE A 23 -55.58 -12.20 0.58
N GLU A 24 -56.68 -12.00 1.32
CA GLU A 24 -58.05 -12.23 0.83
C GLU A 24 -58.47 -11.20 -0.24
N ASN A 25 -58.00 -9.96 -0.09
CA ASN A 25 -58.26 -8.84 -1.00
C ASN A 25 -57.07 -8.64 -1.97
N PRO A 26 -57.29 -8.27 -3.24
CA PRO A 26 -56.22 -7.88 -4.17
C PRO A 26 -55.30 -6.81 -3.58
N LEU A 27 -53.99 -7.03 -3.66
CA LEU A 27 -53.00 -6.10 -3.12
C LEU A 27 -52.80 -4.93 -4.09
N LEU A 28 -52.94 -3.69 -3.62
CA LEU A 28 -52.75 -2.47 -4.40
C LEU A 28 -51.68 -1.60 -3.73
N PHE A 29 -50.61 -1.33 -4.47
CA PHE A 29 -49.51 -0.47 -4.03
C PHE A 29 -49.10 0.47 -5.17
N MET A 30 -48.54 1.62 -4.81
CA MET A 30 -48.28 2.70 -5.76
C MET A 30 -47.09 3.57 -5.35
N LEU A 31 -46.46 4.20 -6.34
CA LEU A 31 -45.43 5.22 -6.14
C LEU A 31 -45.86 6.54 -6.77
N GLY A 32 -45.61 7.64 -6.06
CA GLY A 32 -45.86 9.01 -6.53
C GLY A 32 -44.77 9.52 -7.47
N LYS A 33 -44.58 10.84 -7.55
CA LYS A 33 -43.37 11.39 -8.19
C LYS A 33 -42.16 11.04 -7.33
N ARG A 34 -40.96 11.06 -7.89
CA ARG A 34 -39.73 10.75 -7.13
C ARG A 34 -39.54 11.62 -5.88
N ALA A 35 -39.98 12.88 -5.92
CA ALA A 35 -39.93 13.79 -4.76
C ALA A 35 -41.02 13.52 -3.71
N ASP A 36 -42.03 12.70 -4.02
CA ASP A 36 -43.09 12.29 -3.08
C ASP A 36 -42.80 10.94 -2.40
N VAL A 37 -41.78 10.20 -2.86
CA VAL A 37 -41.42 8.86 -2.35
C VAL A 37 -40.33 9.02 -1.31
N GLU A 38 -40.58 8.52 -0.09
CA GLU A 38 -39.53 8.40 0.92
C GLU A 38 -38.60 7.23 0.60
N ASP A 39 -37.31 7.45 0.80
CA ASP A 39 -36.29 6.42 0.61
C ASP A 39 -36.59 5.21 1.50
N TYR A 40 -36.48 4.02 0.91
CA TYR A 40 -36.67 2.74 1.60
C TYR A 40 -38.06 2.58 2.26
N CYS A 41 -39.13 3.16 1.70
CA CYS A 41 -40.51 2.88 2.13
C CYS A 41 -41.02 1.50 1.65
N MET A 42 -42.06 0.96 2.29
CA MET A 42 -42.55 -0.41 2.00
C MET A 42 -43.12 -0.55 0.57
N ASN A 43 -43.72 0.51 0.02
CA ASN A 43 -44.17 0.50 -1.38
C ASN A 43 -42.96 0.32 -2.34
N SER A 44 -41.86 1.05 -2.13
CA SER A 44 -40.59 0.87 -2.87
C SER A 44 -40.05 -0.57 -2.69
N ALA A 45 -40.03 -1.09 -1.46
CA ALA A 45 -39.60 -2.46 -1.18
C ALA A 45 -40.39 -3.51 -1.98
N ILE A 46 -41.71 -3.39 -2.09
CA ILE A 46 -42.55 -4.31 -2.88
C ILE A 46 -42.28 -4.17 -4.39
N PHE A 47 -42.08 -2.94 -4.89
CA PHE A 47 -41.68 -2.71 -6.29
C PHE A 47 -40.35 -3.41 -6.61
N ASN A 48 -39.33 -3.22 -5.77
CA ASN A 48 -38.02 -3.86 -5.96
C ASN A 48 -38.09 -5.39 -5.77
N TYR A 49 -38.89 -5.89 -4.82
CA TYR A 49 -39.12 -7.32 -4.63
C TYR A 49 -39.78 -7.99 -5.85
N LEU A 50 -40.67 -7.31 -6.56
CA LEU A 50 -41.35 -7.86 -7.73
C LEU A 50 -40.60 -7.67 -9.06
N LEU A 51 -39.97 -6.51 -9.25
CA LEU A 51 -39.47 -6.06 -10.55
C LEU A 51 -37.96 -5.77 -10.58
N GLY A 52 -37.30 -5.69 -9.41
CA GLY A 52 -35.93 -5.20 -9.30
C GLY A 52 -35.74 -3.73 -9.70
N PHE A 53 -36.83 -2.97 -9.88
CA PHE A 53 -36.82 -1.60 -10.33
C PHE A 53 -38.07 -0.83 -9.90
N GLU A 54 -37.89 0.45 -9.55
CA GLU A 54 -38.97 1.34 -9.14
C GLU A 54 -39.54 2.18 -10.29
N PHE A 55 -40.85 2.08 -10.49
CA PHE A 55 -41.56 2.91 -11.46
C PHE A 55 -42.36 3.99 -10.71
N SER A 56 -41.88 5.23 -10.72
CA SER A 56 -42.65 6.38 -10.22
C SER A 56 -44.00 6.55 -10.94
N GLU A 57 -44.95 7.28 -10.36
CA GLU A 57 -46.30 7.54 -10.93
C GLU A 57 -46.95 6.28 -11.52
N THR A 58 -46.86 5.17 -10.77
CA THR A 58 -47.30 3.83 -11.19
C THR A 58 -48.10 3.18 -10.08
N VAL A 59 -49.20 2.52 -10.46
CA VAL A 59 -49.98 1.64 -9.58
C VAL A 59 -49.82 0.21 -10.06
N ILE A 60 -49.66 -0.72 -9.12
CA ILE A 60 -49.66 -2.15 -9.37
C ILE A 60 -50.75 -2.79 -8.50
N ILE A 61 -51.55 -3.65 -9.12
CA ILE A 61 -52.60 -4.43 -8.47
C ILE A 61 -52.28 -5.92 -8.68
N ILE A 62 -52.08 -6.65 -7.59
CA ILE A 62 -51.82 -8.09 -7.60
C ILE A 62 -53.14 -8.83 -7.36
N LYS A 63 -53.54 -9.56 -8.40
CA LYS A 63 -54.63 -10.53 -8.45
C LYS A 63 -54.34 -11.55 -9.55
N ASP A 64 -55.28 -12.46 -9.83
CA ASP A 64 -55.15 -13.55 -10.84
C ASP A 64 -54.47 -13.12 -12.15
N GLN A 65 -54.82 -11.94 -12.66
CA GLN A 65 -54.06 -11.23 -13.68
C GLN A 65 -53.56 -9.89 -13.09
N PRO A 66 -52.24 -9.71 -12.85
CA PRO A 66 -51.71 -8.46 -12.32
C PRO A 66 -51.99 -7.28 -13.26
N VAL A 67 -52.38 -6.14 -12.69
CA VAL A 67 -52.73 -4.93 -13.43
C VAL A 67 -51.72 -3.83 -13.12
N PHE A 68 -51.22 -3.17 -14.17
CA PHE A 68 -50.33 -2.01 -14.08
C PHE A 68 -51.03 -0.78 -14.64
N TYR A 69 -50.92 0.35 -13.94
CA TYR A 69 -51.26 1.66 -14.49
C TYR A 69 -50.04 2.57 -14.44
N THR A 70 -49.47 2.90 -15.60
CA THR A 70 -48.22 3.66 -15.71
C THR A 70 -48.12 4.43 -17.03
N SER A 71 -47.13 5.31 -17.17
CA SER A 71 -46.95 6.11 -18.40
C SER A 71 -46.57 5.25 -19.63
N PRO A 72 -46.84 5.70 -20.87
CA PRO A 72 -46.60 4.91 -22.08
C PRO A 72 -45.15 4.43 -22.24
N LYS A 73 -44.16 5.23 -21.80
CA LYS A 73 -42.74 4.84 -21.84
C LYS A 73 -42.40 3.71 -20.86
N LYS A 74 -43.05 3.69 -19.70
CA LYS A 74 -42.84 2.65 -18.66
C LYS A 74 -43.59 1.37 -19.02
N ALA A 75 -44.76 1.49 -19.67
CA ALA A 75 -45.50 0.37 -20.22
C ALA A 75 -44.66 -0.49 -21.18
N MET A 76 -43.86 0.14 -22.06
CA MET A 76 -42.95 -0.57 -22.98
C MET A 76 -41.90 -1.45 -22.25
N ILE A 77 -41.49 -1.08 -21.03
CA ILE A 77 -40.57 -1.90 -20.21
C ILE A 77 -41.34 -3.08 -19.59
N LEU A 78 -42.53 -2.82 -19.06
CA LEU A 78 -43.39 -3.85 -18.44
C LEU A 78 -43.93 -4.88 -19.44
N GLU A 79 -43.99 -4.55 -20.74
CA GLU A 79 -44.36 -5.48 -21.82
C GLU A 79 -43.43 -6.72 -21.88
N GLN A 80 -42.21 -6.66 -21.32
CA GLN A 80 -41.32 -7.82 -21.11
C GLN A 80 -41.97 -8.96 -20.30
N LEU A 81 -42.91 -8.64 -19.40
CA LEU A 81 -43.64 -9.63 -18.59
C LEU A 81 -44.64 -10.47 -19.42
N GLY A 82 -44.91 -10.07 -20.67
CA GLY A 82 -45.78 -10.77 -21.61
C GLY A 82 -47.28 -10.62 -21.31
N THR A 83 -48.10 -11.44 -21.99
CA THR A 83 -49.57 -11.34 -21.97
C THR A 83 -50.24 -11.73 -20.65
N GLY A 84 -49.48 -12.21 -19.66
CA GLY A 84 -50.00 -12.57 -18.32
C GLY A 84 -50.27 -11.36 -17.42
N VAL A 85 -49.94 -10.14 -17.85
CA VAL A 85 -50.26 -8.89 -17.13
C VAL A 85 -51.14 -7.97 -17.97
N LYS A 86 -51.97 -7.16 -17.31
CA LYS A 86 -52.80 -6.14 -17.95
C LYS A 86 -52.16 -4.77 -17.75
N ILE A 87 -51.67 -4.16 -18.83
CA ILE A 87 -51.03 -2.84 -18.77
C ILE A 87 -52.00 -1.76 -19.28
N VAL A 88 -52.37 -0.83 -18.40
CA VAL A 88 -53.20 0.34 -18.70
C VAL A 88 -52.27 1.56 -18.79
N ARG A 89 -52.27 2.24 -19.93
CA ARG A 89 -51.38 3.39 -20.18
C ARG A 89 -52.01 4.69 -19.66
N ASN A 90 -51.32 5.36 -18.74
CA ASN A 90 -51.66 6.68 -18.24
C ASN A 90 -51.34 7.74 -19.32
N THR A 91 -52.37 8.12 -20.09
CA THR A 91 -52.30 9.17 -21.12
C THR A 91 -52.87 10.50 -20.62
N THR A 92 -52.81 10.81 -19.31
CA THR A 92 -53.45 12.01 -18.73
C THR A 92 -52.96 13.34 -19.34
N LYS A 93 -51.79 13.34 -20.00
CA LYS A 93 -51.26 14.47 -20.77
C LYS A 93 -51.97 14.72 -22.11
N GLU A 94 -52.62 13.70 -22.66
CA GLU A 94 -53.30 13.70 -23.97
C GLU A 94 -54.83 13.61 -23.80
N ASN A 95 -55.28 12.75 -22.87
CA ASN A 95 -56.67 12.64 -22.43
C ASN A 95 -56.73 12.80 -20.90
N PRO A 96 -57.12 13.99 -20.39
CA PRO A 96 -57.26 14.25 -18.94
C PRO A 96 -58.19 13.28 -18.20
N GLN A 97 -59.11 12.62 -18.91
CA GLN A 97 -60.06 11.67 -18.32
C GLN A 97 -59.45 10.30 -18.02
N SER A 98 -58.30 9.94 -18.61
CA SER A 98 -57.73 8.57 -18.51
C SER A 98 -57.40 8.11 -17.09
N LEU A 99 -57.14 9.03 -16.15
CA LEU A 99 -57.02 8.71 -14.72
C LEU A 99 -58.38 8.40 -14.09
N ASN A 100 -59.42 9.17 -14.41
CA ASN A 100 -60.79 8.94 -13.95
C ASN A 100 -61.33 7.61 -14.50
N ASP A 101 -61.05 7.32 -15.78
CA ASP A 101 -61.39 6.06 -16.43
C ASP A 101 -60.73 4.87 -15.71
N PHE A 102 -59.43 4.96 -15.38
CA PHE A 102 -58.75 3.94 -14.58
C PHE A 102 -59.35 3.80 -13.17
N MET A 103 -59.56 4.90 -12.44
CA MET A 103 -60.15 4.87 -11.10
C MET A 103 -61.56 4.26 -11.09
N SER A 104 -62.35 4.45 -12.17
CA SER A 104 -63.67 3.80 -12.31
C SER A 104 -63.61 2.26 -12.37
N THR A 105 -62.45 1.68 -12.70
CA THR A 105 -62.25 0.22 -12.70
C THR A 105 -61.91 -0.35 -11.31
N LEU A 106 -61.62 0.49 -10.32
CA LEU A 106 -61.25 0.11 -8.96
C LEU A 106 -62.50 -0.16 -8.09
N VAL A 107 -63.29 -1.16 -8.49
CA VAL A 107 -64.59 -1.47 -7.87
C VAL A 107 -64.50 -2.42 -6.67
N GLU A 108 -63.37 -3.10 -6.50
CA GLU A 108 -63.13 -4.10 -5.46
C GLU A 108 -62.67 -3.42 -4.14
N THR A 109 -62.55 -4.19 -3.05
CA THR A 109 -61.81 -3.74 -1.85
C THR A 109 -60.37 -4.21 -1.99
N TYR A 110 -59.41 -3.31 -1.81
CA TYR A 110 -57.99 -3.60 -2.01
C TYR A 110 -57.20 -3.64 -0.69
N GLY A 111 -56.24 -4.55 -0.57
CA GLY A 111 -55.23 -4.48 0.48
C GLY A 111 -54.22 -3.38 0.13
N ILE A 112 -54.06 -2.37 0.99
CA ILE A 112 -53.08 -1.30 0.80
C ILE A 112 -51.99 -1.40 1.87
N VAL A 113 -50.76 -1.08 1.49
CA VAL A 113 -49.55 -1.20 2.30
C VAL A 113 -48.93 0.16 2.55
N ASP A 114 -48.52 0.42 3.80
CA ASP A 114 -47.79 1.62 4.23
C ASP A 114 -48.47 2.91 3.76
N LYS A 115 -49.77 3.01 4.07
CA LYS A 115 -50.61 4.16 3.74
C LYS A 115 -50.00 5.50 4.19
N THR A 116 -49.27 5.49 5.31
CA THR A 116 -48.56 6.64 5.88
C THR A 116 -47.54 7.27 4.94
N ASN A 117 -46.89 6.46 4.10
CA ASN A 117 -45.86 6.92 3.18
C ASN A 117 -46.36 7.06 1.73
N ILE A 118 -47.63 6.72 1.45
CA ILE A 118 -48.25 7.01 0.15
C ILE A 118 -48.58 8.51 0.08
N LYS A 119 -47.71 9.26 -0.60
CA LYS A 119 -47.78 10.73 -0.74
C LYS A 119 -47.87 11.14 -2.22
N GLY A 120 -48.14 12.44 -2.44
CA GLY A 120 -48.27 13.04 -3.78
C GLY A 120 -49.71 13.09 -4.32
N GLU A 121 -49.99 14.08 -5.15
CA GLU A 121 -51.33 14.35 -5.73
C GLU A 121 -51.88 13.16 -6.53
N PHE A 122 -51.01 12.49 -7.28
CA PHE A 122 -51.33 11.29 -8.06
C PHE A 122 -51.90 10.18 -7.17
N CYS A 123 -51.17 9.84 -6.09
CA CYS A 123 -51.54 8.79 -5.17
C CYS A 123 -52.80 9.15 -4.38
N ASN A 124 -52.88 10.39 -3.89
CA ASN A 124 -54.02 10.88 -3.10
C ASN A 124 -55.34 10.78 -3.85
N LYS A 125 -55.38 11.10 -5.15
CA LYS A 125 -56.58 10.97 -6.00
C LYS A 125 -57.06 9.52 -6.13
N ILE A 126 -56.12 8.59 -6.30
CA ILE A 126 -56.42 7.16 -6.42
C ILE A 126 -56.86 6.61 -5.06
N LEU A 127 -56.14 6.92 -3.98
CA LEU A 127 -56.54 6.53 -2.62
C LEU A 127 -57.93 7.06 -2.21
N SER A 128 -58.28 8.30 -2.58
CA SER A 128 -59.57 8.89 -2.21
C SER A 128 -60.77 8.25 -2.92
N SER A 129 -60.54 7.57 -4.04
CA SER A 129 -61.57 6.89 -4.84
C SER A 129 -61.58 5.37 -4.66
N THR A 130 -60.61 4.81 -3.94
CA THR A 130 -60.43 3.36 -3.75
C THR A 130 -60.96 2.91 -2.38
N ARG A 131 -61.65 1.77 -2.33
CA ARG A 131 -61.98 1.09 -1.05
C ARG A 131 -60.83 0.21 -0.64
N TYR A 132 -60.35 0.32 0.60
CA TYR A 132 -59.19 -0.45 1.04
C TYR A 132 -59.21 -0.88 2.51
N THR A 133 -58.42 -1.91 2.78
CA THR A 133 -58.02 -2.39 4.11
C THR A 133 -56.51 -2.24 4.23
N ASP A 134 -56.01 -1.76 5.37
CA ASP A 134 -54.57 -1.71 5.64
C ASP A 134 -54.05 -3.11 5.99
N VAL A 135 -53.12 -3.63 5.19
CA VAL A 135 -52.52 -4.97 5.35
C VAL A 135 -51.02 -4.91 5.68
N THR A 136 -50.53 -3.73 6.11
CA THR A 136 -49.09 -3.47 6.30
C THR A 136 -48.41 -4.48 7.22
N LYS A 137 -49.05 -4.85 8.33
CA LYS A 137 -48.52 -5.84 9.28
C LYS A 137 -48.42 -7.25 8.70
N ASP A 138 -49.36 -7.63 7.83
CA ASP A 138 -49.40 -8.97 7.24
C ASP A 138 -48.37 -9.09 6.09
N VAL A 139 -48.08 -8.00 5.38
CA VAL A 139 -46.92 -7.92 4.47
C VAL A 139 -45.60 -8.04 5.24
N PHE A 140 -45.44 -7.32 6.36
CA PHE A 140 -44.25 -7.47 7.21
C PHE A 140 -44.05 -8.92 7.71
N ARG A 141 -45.13 -9.59 8.12
CA ARG A 141 -45.12 -11.02 8.49
C ARG A 141 -44.72 -11.92 7.32
N LEU A 142 -45.25 -11.68 6.13
CA LEU A 142 -44.88 -12.43 4.92
C LEU A 142 -43.39 -12.24 4.56
N PHE A 143 -42.85 -11.04 4.75
CA PHE A 143 -41.44 -10.71 4.47
C PHE A 143 -40.48 -11.20 5.56
N SER A 144 -40.95 -11.55 6.76
CA SER A 144 -40.11 -12.07 7.85
C SER A 144 -39.34 -13.36 7.50
N SER A 145 -39.76 -14.10 6.46
CA SER A 145 -39.11 -15.30 5.94
C SER A 145 -38.62 -15.08 4.51
N LYS A 146 -37.30 -15.14 4.31
CA LYS A 146 -36.63 -14.80 3.05
C LYS A 146 -36.54 -16.00 2.09
N GLU A 147 -36.59 -15.74 0.79
CA GLU A 147 -36.33 -16.73 -0.27
C GLU A 147 -34.82 -16.92 -0.51
N ALA A 148 -34.43 -18.00 -1.20
CA ALA A 148 -33.02 -18.31 -1.46
C ALA A 148 -32.28 -17.20 -2.25
N GLU A 149 -32.96 -16.53 -3.19
CA GLU A 149 -32.39 -15.40 -3.94
C GLU A 149 -32.15 -14.17 -3.03
N GLU A 150 -33.05 -13.95 -2.07
CA GLU A 150 -32.97 -12.86 -1.08
C GLU A 150 -31.84 -13.12 -0.09
N LEU A 151 -31.77 -14.34 0.47
CA LEU A 151 -30.67 -14.78 1.32
C LEU A 151 -29.31 -14.67 0.62
N THR A 152 -29.25 -14.91 -0.69
CA THR A 152 -28.01 -14.71 -1.47
C THR A 152 -27.59 -13.25 -1.50
N SER A 153 -28.53 -12.32 -1.70
CA SER A 153 -28.26 -10.87 -1.68
C SER A 153 -27.88 -10.38 -0.27
N ILE A 154 -28.56 -10.87 0.77
CA ILE A 154 -28.26 -10.59 2.18
C ILE A 154 -26.87 -11.10 2.57
N ASN A 155 -26.46 -12.31 2.14
CA ASN A 155 -25.11 -12.81 2.38
C ASN A 155 -24.05 -11.93 1.68
N LYS A 156 -24.32 -11.42 0.46
CA LYS A 156 -23.42 -10.49 -0.23
C LYS A 156 -23.32 -9.14 0.51
N ALA A 157 -24.45 -8.56 0.93
CA ALA A 157 -24.45 -7.35 1.77
C ALA A 157 -23.61 -7.57 3.04
N ALA A 158 -23.80 -8.68 3.75
CA ALA A 158 -23.00 -9.01 4.93
C ALA A 158 -21.49 -9.11 4.67
N ILE A 159 -21.06 -9.64 3.51
CA ILE A 159 -19.64 -9.67 3.12
C ILE A 159 -19.10 -8.25 2.92
N VAL A 160 -19.84 -7.35 2.26
CA VAL A 160 -19.46 -5.92 2.12
C VAL A 160 -19.35 -5.27 3.50
N THR A 161 -20.40 -5.40 4.32
CA THR A 161 -20.48 -4.86 5.67
C THR A 161 -19.31 -5.32 6.56
N ASN A 162 -18.93 -6.60 6.47
CA ASN A 162 -17.80 -7.18 7.19
C ASN A 162 -16.44 -6.61 6.73
N ASN A 163 -16.26 -6.38 5.42
CA ASN A 163 -15.05 -5.75 4.87
C ASN A 163 -14.95 -4.28 5.33
N LEU A 164 -16.06 -3.55 5.22
CA LEU A 164 -16.14 -2.14 5.60
C LEU A 164 -16.01 -1.90 7.10
N LEU A 165 -16.46 -2.81 7.98
CA LEU A 165 -16.40 -2.59 9.43
C LEU A 165 -14.98 -2.28 9.90
N LYS A 166 -13.98 -3.08 9.49
CA LYS A 166 -12.59 -2.84 9.89
C LYS A 166 -12.09 -1.46 9.43
N LYS A 167 -12.41 -1.08 8.19
CA LYS A 167 -12.03 0.21 7.61
C LYS A 167 -12.75 1.37 8.30
N ALA A 168 -14.03 1.21 8.63
CA ALA A 168 -14.81 2.18 9.41
C ALA A 168 -14.20 2.40 10.79
N ILE A 169 -13.73 1.34 11.47
CA ILE A 169 -13.00 1.43 12.74
C ILE A 169 -11.69 2.21 12.58
N ASP A 170 -10.88 1.87 11.57
CA ASP A 170 -9.64 2.60 11.25
C ASP A 170 -9.90 4.08 10.95
N MET A 171 -10.99 4.39 10.22
CA MET A 171 -11.42 5.75 9.93
C MET A 171 -11.94 6.53 11.15
N CYS A 172 -12.65 5.87 12.07
CA CYS A 172 -13.04 6.46 13.36
C CYS A 172 -11.81 6.73 14.23
N ARG A 173 -10.79 5.85 14.21
CA ARG A 173 -9.51 6.07 14.91
C ARG A 173 -8.75 7.28 14.37
N ASP A 174 -8.80 7.49 13.05
CA ASP A 174 -8.04 8.51 12.35
C ASP A 174 -8.82 9.82 12.15
N GLU A 175 -9.98 9.99 12.82
CA GLU A 175 -10.89 11.16 12.75
C GLU A 175 -11.39 11.51 11.32
N THR A 176 -11.43 10.53 10.41
CA THR A 176 -11.76 10.73 8.97
C THR A 176 -13.12 10.14 8.54
N PHE A 177 -13.88 9.52 9.45
CA PHE A 177 -15.15 8.87 9.11
C PHE A 177 -16.19 9.85 8.55
N ASN A 178 -16.60 9.62 7.28
CA ASN A 178 -17.67 10.34 6.59
C ASN A 178 -18.27 9.50 5.45
N LYS A 179 -19.46 9.91 4.95
CA LYS A 179 -20.22 9.20 3.91
C LYS A 179 -19.43 9.01 2.61
N GLU A 180 -18.87 10.09 2.05
CA GLU A 180 -18.11 10.05 0.78
C GLU A 180 -16.96 9.04 0.81
N SER A 181 -16.27 8.95 1.95
CA SER A 181 -15.19 8.00 2.13
C SER A 181 -15.67 6.56 2.22
N MET A 182 -16.80 6.30 2.91
CA MET A 182 -17.42 4.98 2.93
C MET A 182 -17.89 4.54 1.53
N GLU A 183 -18.51 5.44 0.77
CA GLU A 183 -18.90 5.21 -0.63
C GLU A 183 -17.68 4.94 -1.53
N ARG A 184 -16.56 5.64 -1.31
CA ARG A 184 -15.30 5.35 -2.02
C ARG A 184 -14.78 3.95 -1.71
N LEU A 185 -14.85 3.50 -0.45
CA LEU A 185 -14.42 2.15 -0.06
C LEU A 185 -15.35 1.04 -0.60
N MET A 186 -16.62 1.34 -0.89
CA MET A 186 -17.55 0.42 -1.54
C MET A 186 -17.22 0.16 -3.02
N ASN A 187 -16.55 1.10 -3.68
CA ASN A 187 -16.11 0.96 -5.06
C ASN A 187 -14.86 0.05 -5.22
N GLU A 188 -14.25 -0.39 -4.12
CA GLU A 188 -13.20 -1.40 -4.16
C GLU A 188 -13.74 -2.76 -4.61
N ARG A 189 -12.93 -3.51 -5.36
CA ARG A 189 -13.33 -4.84 -5.85
C ARG A 189 -13.34 -5.84 -4.70
N ILE A 190 -14.53 -6.36 -4.37
CA ILE A 190 -14.71 -7.48 -3.44
C ILE A 190 -15.11 -8.71 -4.26
N ALA A 191 -14.43 -9.85 -4.07
CA ALA A 191 -14.64 -11.06 -4.86
C ALA A 191 -16.11 -11.53 -4.83
N GLY A 192 -16.69 -11.76 -6.01
CA GLY A 192 -18.09 -12.18 -6.17
C GLY A 192 -19.14 -11.10 -5.91
N ILE A 193 -18.74 -9.83 -5.72
CA ILE A 193 -19.63 -8.70 -5.46
C ILE A 193 -19.41 -7.63 -6.52
N GLU A 194 -20.49 -7.20 -7.16
CA GLU A 194 -20.47 -6.09 -8.11
C GLU A 194 -20.74 -4.77 -7.38
N PRO A 195 -19.81 -3.80 -7.38
CA PRO A 195 -19.99 -2.53 -6.65
C PRO A 195 -21.23 -1.73 -7.07
N ALA A 196 -21.67 -1.88 -8.33
CA ALA A 196 -22.83 -1.19 -8.88
C ALA A 196 -24.18 -1.57 -8.22
N TYR A 197 -24.22 -2.62 -7.38
CA TYR A 197 -25.39 -3.03 -6.61
C TYR A 197 -25.26 -2.77 -5.10
N ILE A 198 -24.20 -2.10 -4.65
CA ILE A 198 -23.99 -1.73 -3.26
C ILE A 198 -24.62 -0.36 -3.01
N GLU A 199 -25.43 -0.24 -1.96
CA GLU A 199 -26.04 1.01 -1.51
C GLU A 199 -25.60 1.28 -0.05
N PHE A 200 -25.23 2.54 0.26
CA PHE A 200 -25.04 3.00 1.64
C PHE A 200 -26.26 3.81 2.09
N PRO A 201 -27.06 3.31 3.05
CA PRO A 201 -28.10 4.10 3.69
C PRO A 201 -27.50 5.27 4.48
N ASP A 202 -28.26 6.35 4.64
CA ASP A 202 -27.90 7.47 5.54
C ASP A 202 -28.05 7.13 7.04
N SER A 203 -28.44 5.90 7.37
CA SER A 203 -28.56 5.38 8.74
C SER A 203 -27.22 4.84 9.27
N TYR A 204 -26.32 5.76 9.62
CA TYR A 204 -25.10 5.44 10.36
C TYR A 204 -24.96 6.28 11.64
N VAL A 205 -24.38 5.67 12.67
CA VAL A 205 -24.10 6.28 13.98
C VAL A 205 -22.64 6.02 14.31
N TYR A 206 -21.87 7.07 14.53
CA TYR A 206 -20.44 6.96 14.83
C TYR A 206 -20.03 7.97 15.90
N SER A 207 -19.03 7.60 16.68
CA SER A 207 -18.38 8.46 17.66
C SER A 207 -16.97 7.93 17.95
N THR A 208 -16.26 8.58 18.88
CA THR A 208 -15.01 8.05 19.43
C THR A 208 -15.19 6.74 20.22
N MET A 209 -16.43 6.36 20.55
CA MET A 209 -16.78 5.17 21.34
C MET A 209 -17.39 4.02 20.51
N GLY A 210 -17.62 4.19 19.21
CA GLY A 210 -18.19 3.12 18.38
C GLY A 210 -18.58 3.55 16.97
N VAL A 211 -18.86 2.56 16.13
CA VAL A 211 -19.45 2.74 14.81
C VAL A 211 -20.57 1.73 14.60
N ARG A 212 -21.68 2.16 14.01
CA ARG A 212 -22.81 1.31 13.58
C ARG A 212 -23.32 1.84 12.25
N PHE A 213 -23.47 0.96 11.27
CA PHE A 213 -23.95 1.33 9.95
C PHE A 213 -24.62 0.13 9.26
N SER A 214 -25.52 0.46 8.35
CA SER A 214 -26.16 -0.49 7.44
C SER A 214 -25.47 -0.46 6.07
N VAL A 215 -25.55 -1.56 5.32
CA VAL A 215 -25.20 -1.62 3.88
C VAL A 215 -26.27 -2.43 3.19
N ARG A 216 -26.60 -2.09 1.94
CA ARG A 216 -27.55 -2.85 1.13
C ARG A 216 -26.87 -3.44 -0.10
N TYR A 217 -27.33 -4.62 -0.53
CA TYR A 217 -26.97 -5.20 -1.82
C TYR A 217 -28.23 -5.60 -2.59
N LYS A 218 -28.45 -5.02 -3.78
CA LYS A 218 -29.70 -5.16 -4.55
C LYS A 218 -30.95 -4.87 -3.68
N GLY A 219 -30.90 -3.79 -2.92
CA GLY A 219 -31.98 -3.40 -1.99
C GLY A 219 -32.08 -4.19 -0.67
N TYR A 220 -31.27 -5.23 -0.43
CA TYR A 220 -31.33 -5.99 0.83
C TYR A 220 -30.33 -5.47 1.87
N SER A 221 -30.83 -4.93 2.98
CA SER A 221 -30.08 -4.35 4.09
C SER A 221 -29.45 -5.39 5.03
N VAL A 222 -28.26 -5.07 5.55
CA VAL A 222 -27.59 -5.74 6.67
C VAL A 222 -26.95 -4.69 7.58
N GLU A 223 -27.26 -4.73 8.89
CA GLU A 223 -26.67 -3.83 9.90
C GLU A 223 -25.49 -4.51 10.62
N ILE A 224 -24.44 -3.72 10.88
CA ILE A 224 -23.35 -4.08 11.80
C ILE A 224 -23.02 -2.89 12.70
N GLY A 225 -22.45 -3.18 13.86
CA GLY A 225 -21.76 -2.15 14.62
C GLY A 225 -20.99 -2.70 15.80
N ARG A 226 -20.01 -1.92 16.26
CA ARG A 226 -19.10 -2.25 17.35
C ARG A 226 -18.83 -1.00 18.18
N SER A 227 -18.87 -1.17 19.50
CA SER A 227 -18.31 -0.21 20.44
C SER A 227 -16.80 -0.40 20.55
N PHE A 228 -16.09 0.67 20.87
CA PHE A 228 -14.63 0.73 21.05
C PHE A 228 -14.31 1.21 22.46
N LEU A 229 -13.09 0.93 22.94
CA LEU A 229 -12.58 1.44 24.23
C LEU A 229 -13.43 1.07 25.46
N CYS A 230 -14.29 0.05 25.35
CA CYS A 230 -15.17 -0.40 26.42
C CYS A 230 -15.23 -1.94 26.48
N ASP A 231 -15.61 -2.49 27.63
CA ASP A 231 -15.83 -3.92 27.74
C ASP A 231 -17.14 -4.32 27.05
N VAL A 232 -17.01 -5.10 25.99
CA VAL A 232 -18.09 -5.69 25.19
C VAL A 232 -18.25 -7.19 25.45
N SER A 233 -17.55 -7.76 26.44
CA SER A 233 -17.59 -9.20 26.77
C SER A 233 -18.99 -9.69 27.13
N ALA A 234 -19.84 -8.82 27.69
CA ALA A 234 -21.22 -9.15 27.99
C ALA A 234 -22.07 -9.29 26.71
N GLU A 235 -21.91 -8.39 25.74
CA GLU A 235 -22.56 -8.45 24.42
C GLU A 235 -22.16 -9.72 23.64
N TYR A 236 -20.87 -10.06 23.58
CA TYR A 236 -20.42 -11.30 22.94
C TYR A 236 -20.96 -12.57 23.63
N ALA A 237 -21.06 -12.55 24.96
CA ALA A 237 -21.66 -13.65 25.72
C ALA A 237 -23.17 -13.77 25.49
N LEU A 238 -23.90 -12.65 25.33
CA LEU A 238 -25.31 -12.66 24.94
C LEU A 238 -25.49 -13.23 23.53
N GLN A 239 -24.67 -12.79 22.57
CA GLN A 239 -24.66 -13.31 21.20
C GLN A 239 -24.43 -14.82 21.17
N ALA A 240 -23.48 -15.34 21.95
CA ALA A 240 -23.24 -16.77 22.05
C ALA A 240 -24.43 -17.53 22.68
N LEU A 241 -25.10 -16.94 23.67
CA LEU A 241 -26.32 -17.51 24.28
C LEU A 241 -27.49 -17.59 23.29
N ILE A 242 -27.71 -16.52 22.52
CA ILE A 242 -28.74 -16.46 21.46
C ILE A 242 -28.42 -17.50 20.38
N GLN A 243 -27.18 -17.55 19.89
CA GLN A 243 -26.75 -18.53 18.89
C GLN A 243 -26.90 -19.98 19.38
N LYS A 244 -26.62 -20.25 20.66
CA LYS A 244 -26.82 -21.58 21.27
C LYS A 244 -28.30 -21.95 21.39
N LYS A 245 -29.19 -20.99 21.72
CA LYS A 245 -30.65 -21.22 21.73
C LYS A 245 -31.20 -21.50 20.32
N LEU A 246 -30.77 -20.72 19.33
CA LEU A 246 -31.19 -20.90 17.93
C LEU A 246 -30.74 -22.24 17.37
N SER A 247 -29.44 -22.56 17.42
CA SER A 247 -28.93 -23.85 16.94
C SER A 247 -29.49 -25.03 17.73
N GLY A 248 -29.71 -24.89 19.04
CA GLY A 248 -30.27 -25.92 19.89
C GLY A 248 -31.71 -26.33 19.54
N SER A 249 -32.61 -25.38 19.28
CA SER A 249 -34.04 -25.70 19.08
C SER A 249 -34.51 -25.68 17.62
N ILE A 250 -33.85 -24.93 16.72
CA ILE A 250 -34.23 -24.94 15.29
C ILE A 250 -33.84 -26.28 14.63
N LEU A 251 -32.74 -26.90 15.06
CA LEU A 251 -32.34 -28.25 14.61
C LEU A 251 -33.27 -29.38 15.10
N THR A 252 -34.17 -29.10 16.05
CA THR A 252 -35.12 -30.08 16.61
C THR A 252 -36.57 -29.83 16.19
N GLU A 253 -36.79 -29.21 15.03
CA GLU A 253 -38.12 -28.85 14.47
C GLU A 253 -38.96 -27.91 15.36
N GLY A 254 -38.36 -27.32 16.40
CA GLY A 254 -39.03 -26.44 17.34
C GLY A 254 -39.19 -25.03 16.77
N LYS A 255 -40.43 -24.54 16.68
CA LYS A 255 -40.71 -23.12 16.47
C LYS A 255 -40.22 -22.32 17.67
N ILE A 256 -39.14 -21.54 17.51
CA ILE A 256 -38.72 -20.58 18.52
C ILE A 256 -39.52 -19.28 18.35
N ASN A 257 -40.08 -18.78 19.44
CA ASN A 257 -40.80 -17.52 19.45
C ASN A 257 -39.86 -16.31 19.55
N SER A 258 -40.13 -15.22 18.82
CA SER A 258 -39.36 -13.97 18.92
C SER A 258 -39.34 -13.41 20.35
N LEU A 259 -40.43 -13.54 21.09
CA LEU A 259 -40.56 -13.07 22.47
C LEU A 259 -39.63 -13.83 23.43
N GLU A 260 -39.50 -15.16 23.28
CA GLU A 260 -38.63 -15.99 24.12
C GLU A 260 -37.15 -15.62 23.98
N ILE A 261 -36.70 -15.23 22.78
CA ILE A 261 -35.34 -14.75 22.56
C ILE A 261 -35.14 -13.37 23.20
N LEU A 262 -36.12 -12.47 23.04
CA LEU A 262 -36.08 -11.14 23.63
C LEU A 262 -36.09 -11.18 25.17
N GLU A 263 -36.89 -12.06 25.78
CA GLU A 263 -36.91 -12.30 27.22
C GLU A 263 -35.60 -12.93 27.70
N ALA A 264 -35.06 -13.93 27.00
CA ALA A 264 -33.76 -14.51 27.32
C ALA A 264 -32.63 -13.46 27.29
N ALA A 265 -32.68 -12.51 26.35
CA ALA A 265 -31.73 -11.42 26.26
C ALA A 265 -31.89 -10.40 27.41
N LYS A 266 -33.13 -10.03 27.76
CA LYS A 266 -33.44 -9.14 28.89
C LYS A 266 -33.00 -9.76 30.23
N ASN A 267 -33.30 -11.04 30.45
CA ASN A 267 -32.92 -11.76 31.67
C ASN A 267 -31.41 -11.87 31.84
N PHE A 268 -30.66 -12.16 30.76
CA PHE A 268 -29.20 -12.25 30.80
C PHE A 268 -28.52 -10.96 31.29
N PHE A 269 -29.01 -9.79 30.87
CA PHE A 269 -28.46 -8.51 31.36
C PHE A 269 -28.97 -8.15 32.76
N ALA A 270 -30.21 -8.52 33.11
CA ALA A 270 -30.74 -8.35 34.47
C ALA A 270 -29.94 -9.16 35.52
N GLU A 271 -29.62 -10.43 35.23
CA GLU A 271 -28.78 -11.29 36.08
C GLU A 271 -27.37 -10.71 36.30
N LYS A 272 -26.83 -9.98 35.31
CA LYS A 272 -25.52 -9.32 35.39
C LYS A 272 -25.57 -7.89 35.94
N GLY A 273 -26.75 -7.35 36.25
CA GLY A 273 -26.90 -5.95 36.70
C GLY A 273 -26.55 -4.90 35.64
N ILE A 274 -26.57 -5.25 34.36
CA ILE A 274 -26.16 -4.35 33.26
C ILE A 274 -27.41 -3.67 32.67
N ASN A 275 -27.48 -2.35 32.79
CA ASN A 275 -28.57 -1.57 32.18
C ASN A 275 -28.19 -1.10 30.76
N LYS A 276 -28.39 -1.96 29.75
CA LYS A 276 -28.24 -1.62 28.32
C LYS A 276 -29.57 -1.87 27.58
N LYS A 277 -29.97 -0.94 26.70
CA LYS A 277 -31.16 -1.12 25.84
C LYS A 277 -30.91 -2.27 24.85
N ILE A 278 -31.85 -3.19 24.73
CA ILE A 278 -31.83 -4.28 23.74
C ILE A 278 -32.91 -4.01 22.70
N GLU A 279 -32.56 -4.05 21.43
CA GLU A 279 -33.50 -3.97 20.31
C GLU A 279 -33.27 -5.18 19.40
N MET A 280 -34.35 -5.90 19.06
CA MET A 280 -34.31 -7.02 18.12
C MET A 280 -35.43 -6.87 17.10
N TYR A 281 -35.08 -6.97 15.82
CA TYR A 281 -36.02 -6.74 14.72
C TYR A 281 -35.58 -7.46 13.44
N THR A 282 -36.54 -7.83 12.57
CA THR A 282 -36.21 -8.42 11.25
C THR A 282 -35.75 -7.35 10.27
N THR A 283 -34.92 -7.74 9.29
CA THR A 283 -34.39 -6.85 8.25
C THR A 283 -34.37 -7.54 6.89
N GLY A 284 -34.33 -6.76 5.81
CA GLY A 284 -34.40 -7.27 4.44
C GLY A 284 -34.50 -6.13 3.43
N MET A 285 -35.61 -6.07 2.69
CA MET A 285 -35.88 -4.96 1.76
C MET A 285 -36.17 -3.63 2.46
N LEU A 286 -36.37 -3.68 3.78
CA LEU A 286 -36.45 -2.52 4.68
C LEU A 286 -35.37 -2.66 5.75
N GLU A 287 -34.86 -1.54 6.25
CA GLU A 287 -33.88 -1.55 7.35
C GLU A 287 -34.44 -2.24 8.61
N LYS A 288 -35.69 -1.92 8.95
CA LYS A 288 -36.42 -2.52 10.07
C LYS A 288 -37.82 -2.94 9.62
N GLU A 289 -38.11 -4.23 9.75
CA GLU A 289 -39.38 -4.84 9.33
C GLU A 289 -40.31 -5.08 10.53
N LEU A 290 -40.13 -6.15 11.31
CA LEU A 290 -40.92 -6.45 12.52
C LEU A 290 -40.12 -6.26 13.80
N SER A 291 -40.74 -5.74 14.86
CA SER A 291 -40.18 -5.82 16.21
C SER A 291 -40.38 -7.22 16.81
N PHE A 292 -39.39 -7.73 17.56
CA PHE A 292 -39.54 -9.01 18.27
C PHE A 292 -40.64 -8.98 19.34
N GLU A 293 -41.05 -7.78 19.77
CA GLU A 293 -42.19 -7.53 20.67
C GLU A 293 -43.56 -7.87 20.05
N GLU A 294 -43.64 -8.00 18.72
CA GLU A 294 -44.89 -8.30 18.01
C GLU A 294 -45.24 -9.80 17.99
N ASN A 295 -44.38 -10.67 18.53
CA ASN A 295 -44.57 -12.11 18.70
C ASN A 295 -44.79 -12.87 17.38
N PHE A 296 -43.72 -13.47 16.84
CA PHE A 296 -43.76 -14.31 15.64
C PHE A 296 -42.77 -15.50 15.70
N ASP A 297 -42.99 -16.48 14.84
CA ASP A 297 -42.14 -17.68 14.72
C ASP A 297 -40.84 -17.39 13.95
N ILE A 298 -39.70 -17.72 14.54
CA ILE A 298 -38.38 -17.64 13.88
C ILE A 298 -38.07 -18.97 13.20
N ASN A 299 -37.64 -18.89 11.94
CA ASN A 299 -37.24 -20.05 11.12
C ASN A 299 -35.84 -19.85 10.51
N MET A 300 -35.30 -20.87 9.84
CA MET A 300 -33.95 -20.81 9.23
C MET A 300 -33.76 -19.67 8.20
N ASN A 301 -34.86 -19.20 7.61
CA ASN A 301 -34.86 -18.13 6.60
C ASN A 301 -35.22 -16.76 7.21
N THR A 302 -35.43 -16.67 8.53
CA THR A 302 -35.65 -15.40 9.21
C THR A 302 -34.33 -14.66 9.39
N VAL A 303 -34.25 -13.44 8.86
CA VAL A 303 -33.09 -12.55 9.00
C VAL A 303 -33.41 -11.43 9.96
N PHE A 304 -32.59 -11.26 10.99
CA PHE A 304 -32.84 -10.28 12.06
C PHE A 304 -31.55 -9.68 12.63
N VAL A 305 -31.67 -8.47 13.17
CA VAL A 305 -30.60 -7.73 13.84
C VAL A 305 -30.78 -7.86 15.36
N LEU A 306 -29.69 -8.18 16.05
CA LEU A 306 -29.54 -7.96 17.50
C LEU A 306 -28.75 -6.67 17.70
N LYS A 307 -29.35 -5.69 18.37
CA LYS A 307 -28.71 -4.44 18.74
C LYS A 307 -28.70 -4.28 20.26
N VAL A 308 -27.54 -3.89 20.81
CA VAL A 308 -27.34 -3.66 22.24
C VAL A 308 -26.67 -2.31 22.45
N GLY A 309 -27.34 -1.43 23.21
CA GLY A 309 -26.92 -0.05 23.36
C GLY A 309 -26.99 0.73 22.04
N GLU A 310 -26.04 1.65 21.85
CA GLU A 310 -26.00 2.52 20.65
C GLU A 310 -25.26 1.89 19.46
N TYR A 311 -24.12 1.23 19.71
CA TYR A 311 -23.19 0.83 18.64
C TYR A 311 -23.14 -0.68 18.37
N PHE A 312 -23.29 -1.55 19.38
CA PHE A 312 -23.16 -2.99 19.14
C PHE A 312 -24.36 -3.53 18.37
N ALA A 313 -24.14 -3.99 17.14
CA ALA A 313 -25.16 -4.59 16.29
C ALA A 313 -24.59 -5.76 15.46
N ASN A 314 -25.38 -6.82 15.34
CA ASN A 314 -25.05 -7.99 14.50
C ASN A 314 -26.31 -8.57 13.84
N THR A 315 -26.17 -9.00 12.59
CA THR A 315 -27.24 -9.61 11.79
C THR A 315 -27.09 -11.14 11.75
N PHE A 316 -28.21 -11.83 11.96
CA PHE A 316 -28.36 -13.28 11.94
C PHE A 316 -29.29 -13.71 10.79
N SER A 317 -29.14 -14.95 10.34
CA SER A 317 -30.04 -15.67 9.44
C SER A 317 -30.29 -17.05 10.04
N GLY A 318 -31.47 -17.28 10.62
CA GLY A 318 -31.74 -18.49 11.39
C GLY A 318 -30.77 -18.64 12.57
N ASP A 319 -30.00 -19.73 12.60
CA ASP A 319 -28.95 -20.00 13.59
C ASP A 319 -27.56 -19.42 13.22
N LYS A 320 -27.40 -18.96 11.96
CA LYS A 320 -26.14 -18.49 11.41
C LYS A 320 -25.97 -16.99 11.60
N LEU A 321 -24.87 -16.61 12.26
CA LEU A 321 -24.39 -15.24 12.28
C LEU A 321 -23.83 -14.84 10.89
N LEU A 322 -24.30 -13.72 10.34
CA LEU A 322 -23.86 -13.21 9.03
C LEU A 322 -22.73 -12.17 9.15
N THR A 323 -22.80 -11.30 10.14
CA THR A 323 -21.77 -10.30 10.45
C THR A 323 -20.72 -10.86 11.42
N LEU A 324 -19.44 -10.64 11.15
CA LEU A 324 -18.27 -11.48 11.46
C LEU A 324 -18.11 -12.13 12.87
N ARG A 325 -17.26 -13.16 12.90
CA ARG A 325 -16.71 -13.83 14.11
C ARG A 325 -15.46 -13.12 14.63
N ASP A 326 -15.64 -11.96 15.23
CA ASP A 326 -14.63 -11.24 15.99
C ASP A 326 -14.72 -11.57 17.49
N SER A 327 -13.75 -11.10 18.30
CA SER A 327 -13.70 -11.38 19.74
C SER A 327 -13.66 -10.10 20.59
N ALA A 328 -14.21 -10.16 21.80
CA ALA A 328 -14.26 -9.03 22.73
C ALA A 328 -12.87 -8.40 22.98
N GLU A 329 -11.82 -9.21 23.02
CA GLU A 329 -10.44 -8.73 23.17
C GLU A 329 -10.00 -7.75 22.07
N MET A 330 -10.44 -7.96 20.81
CA MET A 330 -10.06 -7.10 19.68
C MET A 330 -10.55 -5.66 19.87
N TYR A 331 -11.61 -5.47 20.66
CA TYR A 331 -12.24 -4.18 20.96
C TYR A 331 -11.82 -3.60 22.32
N SER A 332 -10.99 -4.33 23.08
CA SER A 332 -10.50 -3.90 24.38
C SER A 332 -9.57 -2.67 24.28
N VAL A 333 -9.57 -1.84 25.31
CA VAL A 333 -8.66 -0.67 25.46
C VAL A 333 -7.19 -1.05 25.29
N ALA A 334 -6.80 -2.29 25.63
CA ALA A 334 -5.43 -2.77 25.50
C ALA A 334 -4.98 -2.97 24.03
N LYS A 335 -5.89 -3.35 23.13
CA LYS A 335 -5.62 -3.52 21.69
C LYS A 335 -6.03 -2.31 20.85
N MET A 336 -7.08 -1.59 21.25
CA MET A 336 -7.56 -0.37 20.58
C MET A 336 -6.94 0.89 21.17
N LYS A 337 -5.84 1.37 20.56
CA LYS A 337 -5.28 2.70 20.84
C LYS A 337 -5.81 3.72 19.83
N PHE A 338 -6.67 4.63 20.29
CA PHE A 338 -7.12 5.80 19.52
C PHE A 338 -6.05 6.90 19.55
N ARG A 339 -6.04 7.78 18.53
CA ARG A 339 -5.16 8.96 18.50
C ARG A 339 -5.65 10.06 19.45
N ASN A 340 -5.59 9.79 20.75
CA ASN A 340 -5.81 10.80 21.77
C ASN A 340 -4.68 11.84 21.71
N LYS A 341 -4.99 13.09 21.32
CA LYS A 341 -4.02 14.21 21.31
C LYS A 341 -3.28 14.38 22.64
N THR A 342 -3.95 14.14 23.77
CA THR A 342 -3.34 14.16 25.10
C THR A 342 -2.25 13.09 25.24
N THR A 343 -2.49 11.88 24.76
CA THR A 343 -1.47 10.82 24.73
C THR A 343 -0.42 11.03 23.64
N GLU A 344 -0.72 11.70 22.53
CA GLU A 344 0.32 12.13 21.57
C GLU A 344 1.26 13.15 22.21
N ILE A 345 0.75 14.10 23.02
CA ILE A 345 1.60 15.03 23.79
C ILE A 345 2.43 14.28 24.83
N GLU A 346 1.84 13.39 25.63
CA GLU A 346 2.59 12.59 26.60
C GLU A 346 3.63 11.67 25.95
N THR A 347 3.29 10.97 24.86
CA THR A 347 4.23 10.09 24.17
C THR A 347 5.32 10.87 23.45
N ARG A 348 5.02 12.06 22.91
CA ARG A 348 6.03 13.00 22.37
C ARG A 348 6.96 13.50 23.47
N ASN A 349 6.44 13.79 24.66
CA ASN A 349 7.25 14.23 25.80
C ASN A 349 8.12 13.08 26.33
N LYS A 350 7.57 11.87 26.50
CA LYS A 350 8.31 10.64 26.85
C LYS A 350 9.40 10.32 25.81
N LEU A 351 9.09 10.50 24.52
CA LEU A 351 10.07 10.34 23.44
C LEU A 351 11.16 11.42 23.49
N LYS A 352 10.82 12.69 23.78
CA LYS A 352 11.83 13.75 24.00
C LYS A 352 12.73 13.43 25.20
N GLU A 353 12.16 12.95 26.30
CA GLU A 353 12.88 12.56 27.51
C GLU A 353 13.83 11.37 27.24
N HIS A 354 13.34 10.31 26.60
CA HIS A 354 14.13 9.14 26.24
C HIS A 354 15.23 9.46 25.22
N GLN A 355 14.95 10.27 24.19
CA GLN A 355 15.98 10.72 23.23
C GLN A 355 17.05 11.60 23.89
N LYS A 356 16.70 12.36 24.93
CA LYS A 356 17.67 13.11 25.73
C LYS A 356 18.55 12.17 26.56
N GLU A 357 17.96 11.21 27.26
CA GLU A 357 18.70 10.17 28.02
C GLU A 357 19.68 9.41 27.11
N LEU A 358 19.22 8.95 25.94
CA LEU A 358 20.07 8.28 24.95
C LEU A 358 21.19 9.18 24.40
N LEU A 359 20.97 10.50 24.26
CA LEU A 359 22.00 11.45 23.81
C LEU A 359 23.05 11.71 24.90
N ASP A 360 22.63 11.83 26.16
CA ASP A 360 23.52 11.99 27.31
C ASP A 360 24.39 10.72 27.50
N ASP A 361 23.78 9.52 27.43
CA ASP A 361 24.47 8.23 27.47
C ASP A 361 25.46 8.05 26.31
N LEU A 362 25.05 8.41 25.08
CA LEU A 362 25.93 8.36 23.91
C LEU A 362 27.14 9.30 24.06
N THR A 363 26.92 10.49 24.60
CA THR A 363 27.99 11.47 24.84
C THR A 363 28.96 10.94 25.90
N ALA A 364 28.48 10.30 26.96
CA ALA A 364 29.30 9.65 27.97
C ALA A 364 30.07 8.43 27.41
N GLU A 365 29.45 7.59 26.56
CA GLU A 365 30.11 6.46 25.87
C GLU A 365 31.27 6.99 25.01
N MET A 366 31.04 8.04 24.21
CA MET A 366 32.03 8.60 23.31
C MET A 366 33.17 9.31 24.04
N ILE A 367 32.90 10.11 25.09
CA ILE A 367 33.95 10.72 25.92
C ILE A 367 34.84 9.62 26.51
N LYS A 368 34.25 8.52 27.02
CA LYS A 368 35.00 7.39 27.57
C LYS A 368 35.79 6.63 26.49
N TYR A 369 35.26 6.50 25.28
CA TYR A 369 35.93 5.87 24.15
C TYR A 369 37.16 6.68 23.70
N TYR A 370 37.03 7.99 23.50
CA TYR A 370 38.14 8.85 23.08
C TYR A 370 39.12 9.18 24.22
N SER A 371 38.72 9.06 25.48
CA SER A 371 39.63 9.20 26.63
C SER A 371 40.48 7.95 26.88
N ASN A 372 40.00 6.76 26.49
CA ASN A 372 40.72 5.50 26.63
C ASN A 372 41.55 5.13 25.39
N ASN A 373 41.16 5.60 24.21
CA ASN A 373 41.96 5.47 22.99
C ASN A 373 42.91 6.67 22.86
N GLU A 374 44.03 6.64 23.59
CA GLU A 374 45.23 7.34 23.13
C GLU A 374 45.55 6.89 21.71
N GLU A 375 45.97 7.83 20.85
CA GLU A 375 46.11 7.61 19.41
C GLU A 375 46.96 6.38 19.08
N VAL A 376 46.32 5.28 18.65
CA VAL A 376 47.01 4.26 17.87
C VAL A 376 47.30 4.87 16.51
N VAL A 377 48.48 5.51 16.42
CA VAL A 377 49.06 5.98 15.16
C VAL A 377 49.07 4.82 14.19
N GLU A 378 48.18 4.87 13.19
CA GLU A 378 48.03 3.77 12.25
C GLU A 378 49.34 3.55 11.50
N THR A 379 49.76 2.28 11.49
CA THR A 379 50.93 1.81 10.76
C THR A 379 50.73 2.14 9.29
N LYS A 380 51.68 2.89 8.72
CA LYS A 380 51.68 3.39 7.33
C LYS A 380 51.09 2.38 6.35
N GLU A 381 50.04 2.77 5.63
CA GLU A 381 49.64 2.04 4.43
C GLU A 381 50.84 1.96 3.47
N ASN A 382 51.12 0.77 2.94
CA ASN A 382 52.15 0.62 1.90
C ASN A 382 51.75 1.48 0.70
N SER A 383 52.61 2.46 0.34
CA SER A 383 52.36 3.35 -0.79
C SER A 383 52.19 2.55 -2.08
N LYS A 384 51.16 2.88 -2.87
CA LYS A 384 50.83 2.16 -4.13
C LYS A 384 51.78 2.45 -5.29
N VAL A 385 52.84 3.21 -5.03
CA VAL A 385 53.81 3.70 -6.01
C VAL A 385 55.01 2.76 -6.03
N SER A 386 55.10 1.91 -7.04
CA SER A 386 56.35 1.27 -7.43
C SER A 386 57.31 2.34 -7.94
N VAL A 387 58.56 2.35 -7.46
CA VAL A 387 59.60 3.27 -7.95
C VAL A 387 60.58 2.47 -8.80
N TYR A 388 61.02 3.02 -9.93
CA TYR A 388 62.09 2.44 -10.73
C TYR A 388 63.36 2.28 -9.87
N PRO A 389 63.93 1.06 -9.73
CA PRO A 389 65.06 0.82 -8.83
C PRO A 389 66.34 1.55 -9.27
N ASP A 390 66.57 1.65 -10.58
CA ASP A 390 67.76 2.27 -11.19
C ASP A 390 67.38 3.09 -12.44
N ASP A 391 68.15 4.13 -12.77
CA ASP A 391 67.95 4.94 -13.99
C ASP A 391 68.03 4.10 -15.30
N ALA A 392 68.76 2.98 -15.27
CA ALA A 392 68.82 2.03 -16.39
C ALA A 392 67.50 1.28 -16.64
N SER A 393 66.59 1.23 -15.66
CA SER A 393 65.29 0.55 -15.76
C SER A 393 64.19 1.43 -16.39
N VAL A 394 64.42 2.74 -16.57
CA VAL A 394 63.46 3.65 -17.20
C VAL A 394 63.47 3.47 -18.72
N PRO A 395 62.34 3.13 -19.38
CA PRO A 395 62.26 3.01 -20.83
C PRO A 395 62.60 4.32 -21.57
N ARG A 396 63.79 4.38 -22.19
CA ARG A 396 64.27 5.56 -22.93
C ARG A 396 63.75 5.59 -24.36
N ASN A 397 62.76 6.43 -24.64
CA ASN A 397 62.20 6.66 -25.98
C ASN A 397 62.11 8.17 -26.31
N LYS A 398 62.14 8.52 -27.60
CA LYS A 398 61.90 9.88 -28.12
C LYS A 398 60.42 10.23 -28.27
N LYS A 399 59.52 9.25 -28.13
CA LYS A 399 58.07 9.41 -28.10
C LYS A 399 57.56 9.30 -26.65
N VAL A 400 56.36 9.81 -26.38
CA VAL A 400 55.65 9.54 -25.12
C VAL A 400 55.30 8.05 -25.06
N VAL A 401 55.59 7.39 -23.94
CA VAL A 401 55.34 5.96 -23.72
C VAL A 401 54.62 5.74 -22.41
N CYS A 402 53.64 4.84 -22.41
CA CYS A 402 52.92 4.38 -21.24
C CYS A 402 53.52 3.05 -20.75
N ASP A 403 54.12 3.05 -19.56
CA ASP A 403 54.47 1.81 -18.83
C ASP A 403 53.27 1.39 -17.98
N PHE A 404 52.65 0.28 -18.37
CA PHE A 404 51.50 -0.32 -17.68
C PHE A 404 51.91 -1.15 -16.46
N GLU A 405 53.13 -1.71 -16.41
CA GLU A 405 53.59 -2.55 -15.30
C GLU A 405 53.90 -1.70 -14.07
N ASN A 406 54.61 -0.58 -14.25
CA ASN A 406 54.99 0.34 -13.17
C ASN A 406 54.07 1.58 -13.08
N LEU A 407 53.06 1.68 -13.95
CA LEU A 407 52.06 2.77 -14.01
C LEU A 407 52.65 4.18 -14.21
N TYR A 408 53.67 4.30 -15.05
CA TYR A 408 54.34 5.56 -15.41
C TYR A 408 54.03 6.03 -16.83
N VAL A 409 53.80 7.32 -17.00
CA VAL A 409 53.76 8.00 -18.30
C VAL A 409 55.11 8.68 -18.53
N ILE A 410 55.89 8.17 -19.47
CA ILE A 410 57.25 8.64 -19.76
C ILE A 410 57.14 9.72 -20.82
N VAL A 411 57.52 10.95 -20.46
CA VAL A 411 57.47 12.11 -21.34
C VAL A 411 58.90 12.54 -21.70
N PRO A 412 59.27 12.62 -23.00
CA PRO A 412 60.56 13.15 -23.40
C PRO A 412 60.59 14.67 -23.19
N ILE A 413 61.44 15.13 -22.28
CA ILE A 413 61.69 16.55 -22.00
C ILE A 413 63.14 16.84 -22.41
N LEU A 414 63.29 17.59 -23.51
CA LEU A 414 64.58 17.84 -24.17
C LEU A 414 65.28 16.52 -24.55
N CYS A 415 66.36 16.16 -23.85
CA CYS A 415 67.12 14.93 -24.07
C CYS A 415 66.84 13.84 -23.02
N TYR A 416 65.95 14.09 -22.05
CA TYR A 416 65.68 13.20 -20.92
C TYR A 416 64.31 12.53 -21.07
N ALA A 417 64.24 11.22 -20.82
CA ALA A 417 62.99 10.50 -20.69
C ALA A 417 62.52 10.61 -19.22
N VAL A 418 61.51 11.45 -18.96
CA VAL A 418 61.08 11.77 -17.59
C VAL A 418 59.80 10.97 -17.24
N PRO A 419 59.87 10.02 -16.29
CA PRO A 419 58.72 9.21 -15.89
C PRO A 419 57.79 9.96 -14.91
N PHE A 420 56.52 10.10 -15.27
CA PHE A 420 55.47 10.68 -14.41
C PHE A 420 54.50 9.58 -13.96
N HIS A 421 54.52 9.23 -12.67
CA HIS A 421 53.61 8.21 -12.14
C HIS A 421 52.14 8.68 -12.26
N ILE A 422 51.23 7.75 -12.56
CA ILE A 422 49.81 8.06 -12.79
C ILE A 422 49.14 8.75 -11.59
N SER A 423 49.63 8.51 -10.36
CA SER A 423 49.16 9.21 -9.16
C SER A 423 49.38 10.72 -9.18
N ASN A 424 50.37 11.22 -9.94
CA ASN A 424 50.65 12.66 -10.10
C ASN A 424 49.87 13.30 -11.25
N ILE A 425 49.13 12.53 -12.07
CA ILE A 425 48.36 13.07 -13.19
C ILE A 425 46.93 13.40 -12.73
N LYS A 426 46.54 14.68 -12.84
CA LYS A 426 45.20 15.15 -12.47
C LYS A 426 44.18 14.77 -13.54
N ASN A 427 44.43 15.21 -14.76
CA ASN A 427 43.68 14.87 -15.97
C ASN A 427 44.55 15.11 -17.21
N VAL A 428 44.16 14.47 -18.31
CA VAL A 428 44.78 14.64 -19.63
C VAL A 428 43.69 15.06 -20.60
N ALA A 429 44.02 15.96 -21.52
CA ALA A 429 43.10 16.43 -22.56
C ALA A 429 43.87 16.60 -23.87
N VAL A 430 43.22 16.28 -24.99
CA VAL A 430 43.71 16.57 -26.33
C VAL A 430 43.00 17.81 -26.86
N SER A 431 43.75 18.74 -27.46
CA SER A 431 43.19 19.88 -28.21
C SER A 431 43.28 19.58 -29.72
N ALA A 432 42.40 20.20 -30.52
CA ALA A 432 42.23 19.99 -31.98
C ALA A 432 43.47 20.24 -32.90
N SER A 433 44.66 20.43 -32.33
CA SER A 433 45.96 20.48 -33.01
C SER A 433 46.88 19.32 -32.57
N ASN A 434 46.28 18.18 -32.21
CA ASN A 434 46.89 16.99 -31.61
C ASN A 434 47.89 17.30 -30.47
N LYS A 435 47.53 18.30 -29.66
CA LYS A 435 48.29 18.69 -28.47
C LYS A 435 47.74 17.95 -27.25
N LEU A 436 48.52 17.00 -26.75
CA LEU A 436 48.27 16.28 -25.52
C LEU A 436 48.71 17.15 -24.33
N ARG A 437 47.74 17.64 -23.56
CA ARG A 437 47.97 18.41 -22.32
C ARG A 437 47.79 17.50 -21.11
N ILE A 438 48.88 17.22 -20.42
CA ILE A 438 48.91 16.48 -19.15
C ILE A 438 48.94 17.52 -18.02
N ASN A 439 47.86 17.65 -17.25
CA ASN A 439 47.86 18.49 -16.06
C ASN A 439 48.24 17.64 -14.85
N LEU A 440 49.21 18.12 -14.07
CA LEU A 440 49.72 17.41 -12.91
C LEU A 440 49.04 17.91 -11.63
N LYS A 441 49.01 17.05 -10.61
CA LYS A 441 48.64 17.36 -9.24
C LYS A 441 49.77 16.89 -8.33
N GLU A 442 49.86 17.51 -7.16
CA GLU A 442 50.64 16.97 -6.07
C GLU A 442 49.87 15.80 -5.46
N SER A 443 50.50 14.63 -5.35
CA SER A 443 49.99 13.51 -4.56
C SER A 443 50.69 13.47 -3.20
N LYS A 444 49.94 13.11 -2.15
CA LYS A 444 50.51 12.95 -0.80
C LYS A 444 51.52 11.79 -0.78
N GLU A 445 51.14 10.66 -1.38
CA GLU A 445 51.98 9.47 -1.54
C GLU A 445 53.36 9.79 -2.13
N VAL A 446 53.45 10.57 -3.22
CA VAL A 446 54.76 10.90 -3.82
C VAL A 446 55.54 11.93 -3.01
N ARG A 447 54.87 12.86 -2.28
CA ARG A 447 55.57 13.77 -1.33
C ARG A 447 56.18 13.02 -0.15
N GLU A 448 55.51 11.99 0.35
CA GLU A 448 56.02 11.14 1.44
C GLU A 448 57.23 10.30 0.99
N ILE A 449 57.27 9.89 -0.28
CA ILE A 449 58.41 9.18 -0.88
C ILE A 449 59.56 10.13 -1.24
N SER A 450 59.28 11.33 -1.78
CA SER A 450 60.30 12.28 -2.25
C SER A 450 60.98 13.07 -1.12
N GLY A 451 60.40 13.06 0.08
CA GLY A 451 60.83 13.89 1.21
C GLY A 451 60.36 15.34 1.11
N ASN A 452 60.31 16.01 2.27
CA ASN A 452 59.88 17.40 2.41
C ASN A 452 61.02 18.37 2.01
N ALA A 453 61.10 18.71 0.72
CA ALA A 453 61.97 19.79 0.24
C ALA A 453 61.27 21.16 0.39
N PRO A 454 61.79 22.10 1.21
CA PRO A 454 61.08 23.35 1.54
C PRO A 454 60.90 24.34 0.37
N PHE A 455 61.53 24.10 -0.77
CA PHE A 455 61.44 24.95 -1.97
C PHE A 455 61.24 24.12 -3.26
N SER A 456 60.28 23.19 -3.27
CA SER A 456 59.97 22.43 -4.49
C SER A 456 59.24 23.29 -5.54
N THR A 457 59.86 23.46 -6.72
CA THR A 457 59.17 24.03 -7.89
C THR A 457 58.40 22.93 -8.61
N VAL A 458 57.07 23.05 -8.67
CA VAL A 458 56.18 21.98 -9.19
C VAL A 458 55.65 22.31 -10.58
N LEU A 459 55.77 21.36 -11.49
CA LEU A 459 55.19 21.45 -12.84
C LEU A 459 53.66 21.37 -12.77
N LYS A 460 52.96 22.44 -13.19
CA LYS A 460 51.49 22.48 -13.22
C LYS A 460 50.88 21.68 -14.38
N SER A 461 51.49 21.77 -15.56
CA SER A 461 51.03 21.04 -16.75
C SER A 461 52.12 20.97 -17.82
N ILE A 462 52.15 19.87 -18.55
CA ILE A 462 53.03 19.64 -19.70
C ILE A 462 52.14 19.56 -20.95
N SER A 463 52.58 20.12 -22.07
CA SER A 463 51.87 20.03 -23.35
C SER A 463 52.83 19.55 -24.42
N VAL A 464 52.49 18.43 -25.07
CA VAL A 464 53.30 17.79 -26.11
C VAL A 464 52.46 17.68 -27.37
N THR A 465 53.04 17.95 -28.53
CA THR A 465 52.36 17.74 -29.83
C THR A 465 52.73 16.36 -30.33
N LEU A 466 51.75 15.52 -30.66
CA LEU A 466 51.91 14.12 -31.02
C LEU A 466 51.03 13.80 -32.23
N GLU A 467 51.39 12.82 -33.05
CA GLU A 467 50.49 12.34 -34.11
C GLU A 467 49.37 11.48 -33.51
N ASN A 468 49.71 10.56 -32.62
CA ASN A 468 48.79 9.61 -31.97
C ASN A 468 48.28 10.13 -30.60
N ALA A 469 47.86 11.39 -30.53
CA ALA A 469 47.48 12.02 -29.27
C ALA A 469 46.29 11.33 -28.56
N ASP A 470 45.30 10.86 -29.33
CA ASP A 470 44.08 10.23 -28.79
C ASP A 470 44.31 8.79 -28.32
N GLU A 471 45.19 8.03 -28.97
CA GLU A 471 45.59 6.69 -28.51
C GLU A 471 46.29 6.76 -27.14
N ILE A 472 47.23 7.70 -26.98
CA ILE A 472 47.93 7.93 -25.70
C ILE A 472 46.95 8.46 -24.65
N LEU A 473 45.97 9.30 -25.01
CA LEU A 473 44.89 9.71 -24.11
C LEU A 473 44.09 8.50 -23.60
N ALA A 474 43.74 7.56 -24.47
CA ALA A 474 43.05 6.32 -24.10
C ALA A 474 43.90 5.49 -23.13
N GLN A 475 45.17 5.21 -23.47
CA GLN A 475 46.10 4.44 -22.64
C GLN A 475 46.27 5.04 -21.24
N ILE A 476 46.48 6.36 -21.13
CA ILE A 476 46.62 7.03 -19.83
C ILE A 476 45.31 6.96 -19.03
N ASN A 477 44.15 7.07 -19.68
CA ASN A 477 42.86 6.91 -19.00
C ASN A 477 42.62 5.47 -18.54
N ASP A 478 43.08 4.46 -19.27
CA ASP A 478 42.97 3.05 -18.86
C ASP A 478 43.94 2.70 -17.73
N MET A 479 45.21 3.14 -17.78
CA MET A 479 46.13 3.10 -16.63
C MET A 479 45.54 3.80 -15.40
N LYS A 480 44.85 4.93 -15.59
CA LYS A 480 44.18 5.65 -14.52
C LYS A 480 42.98 4.90 -13.97
N ARG A 481 42.21 4.19 -14.81
CA ARG A 481 41.13 3.30 -14.35
C ARG A 481 41.70 2.14 -13.55
N GLU A 482 42.82 1.57 -13.97
CA GLU A 482 43.50 0.47 -13.28
C GLU A 482 44.09 0.91 -11.93
N TYR A 483 44.82 2.02 -11.86
CA TYR A 483 45.35 2.56 -10.60
C TYR A 483 44.25 2.90 -9.57
N ASN A 484 43.13 3.46 -10.04
CA ASN A 484 41.98 3.78 -9.17
C ASN A 484 41.07 2.56 -8.91
N LYS A 485 41.34 1.39 -9.51
CA LYS A 485 40.58 0.17 -9.24
C LYS A 485 40.94 -0.33 -7.84
N PRO A 486 39.99 -0.39 -6.89
CA PRO A 486 40.30 -0.90 -5.55
C PRO A 486 40.68 -2.39 -5.66
N LYS A 487 41.92 -2.72 -5.27
CA LYS A 487 42.33 -4.11 -5.03
C LYS A 487 41.61 -4.61 -3.78
N ILE A 488 40.44 -5.20 -3.98
CA ILE A 488 39.72 -5.90 -2.93
C ILE A 488 40.39 -7.27 -2.76
N GLU A 489 41.19 -7.43 -1.72
CA GLU A 489 41.72 -8.74 -1.36
C GLU A 489 40.57 -9.64 -0.89
N VAL A 490 40.29 -10.69 -1.67
CA VAL A 490 39.32 -11.72 -1.29
C VAL A 490 40.08 -12.86 -0.63
N LYS A 491 39.81 -13.11 0.65
CA LYS A 491 40.32 -14.30 1.33
C LYS A 491 39.69 -15.54 0.69
N LYS A 492 40.51 -16.55 0.41
CA LYS A 492 40.02 -17.86 -0.04
C LYS A 492 39.19 -18.49 1.07
N GLN A 493 37.97 -18.90 0.76
CA GLN A 493 37.11 -19.62 1.70
C GLN A 493 37.61 -21.06 1.90
N GLY A 494 37.23 -21.66 3.03
CA GLY A 494 37.44 -23.09 3.29
C GLY A 494 36.45 -23.97 2.53
N GLU A 495 36.69 -25.29 2.56
CA GLU A 495 35.88 -26.26 1.82
C GLU A 495 34.48 -26.47 2.44
N LEU A 496 33.50 -26.72 1.56
CA LEU A 496 32.12 -27.01 1.91
C LEU A 496 31.96 -28.50 2.28
N LYS A 497 31.36 -28.78 3.45
CA LYS A 497 30.98 -30.13 3.89
C LYS A 497 29.62 -30.49 3.31
N THR A 498 29.59 -31.35 2.30
CA THR A 498 28.37 -31.71 1.58
C THR A 498 27.53 -32.75 2.33
N SER A 499 26.35 -32.36 2.80
CA SER A 499 25.31 -33.31 3.25
C SER A 499 24.89 -34.26 2.11
N PRO A 500 24.60 -35.55 2.37
CA PRO A 500 24.20 -36.54 1.35
C PRO A 500 22.79 -36.35 0.79
N ASN A 501 21.90 -35.63 1.50
CA ASN A 501 20.57 -35.27 1.01
C ASN A 501 20.24 -33.81 1.38
N PRO A 502 20.86 -32.83 0.69
CA PRO A 502 20.69 -31.43 1.02
C PRO A 502 19.31 -30.93 0.58
N TYR A 503 18.65 -30.13 1.42
CA TYR A 503 17.37 -29.49 1.07
C TYR A 503 17.61 -28.43 -0.01
N LYS A 504 16.73 -28.36 -1.03
CA LYS A 504 16.96 -27.58 -2.25
C LYS A 504 15.80 -26.64 -2.57
N LEU A 505 16.09 -25.36 -2.77
CA LEU A 505 15.15 -24.40 -3.35
C LEU A 505 15.42 -24.30 -4.87
N ASN A 506 14.45 -24.72 -5.67
CA ASN A 506 14.65 -25.00 -7.10
C ASN A 506 14.40 -23.79 -8.02
N ALA A 507 15.05 -23.77 -9.19
CA ALA A 507 14.78 -22.85 -10.30
C ALA A 507 14.87 -21.35 -9.92
N LEU A 508 15.96 -20.97 -9.26
CA LEU A 508 16.29 -19.61 -8.86
C LEU A 508 17.22 -18.94 -9.89
N LEU A 509 17.16 -17.62 -9.96
CA LEU A 509 18.11 -16.76 -10.69
C LEU A 509 19.01 -16.02 -9.70
N MET A 510 20.30 -15.93 -10.02
CA MET A 510 21.31 -15.27 -9.20
C MET A 510 21.57 -13.82 -9.67
N LYS A 511 21.62 -12.88 -8.73
CA LYS A 511 21.94 -11.46 -8.93
C LYS A 511 22.99 -11.01 -7.90
N THR A 512 23.93 -10.17 -8.33
CA THR A 512 25.11 -9.72 -7.55
C THR A 512 25.24 -8.20 -7.60
N ASP A 513 26.11 -7.62 -6.75
CA ASP A 513 26.41 -6.17 -6.73
C ASP A 513 26.81 -5.63 -8.11
N GLN A 514 27.53 -6.43 -8.89
CA GLN A 514 27.98 -6.10 -10.23
C GLN A 514 27.13 -6.83 -11.28
N LYS A 515 26.86 -6.18 -12.42
CA LYS A 515 26.23 -6.84 -13.58
C LYS A 515 27.14 -7.96 -14.08
N ILE A 516 26.65 -9.19 -14.05
CA ILE A 516 27.28 -10.35 -14.69
C ILE A 516 26.90 -10.34 -16.17
N ALA A 517 27.87 -10.45 -17.07
CA ALA A 517 27.65 -10.38 -18.52
C ALA A 517 27.22 -11.73 -19.13
N SER A 518 27.18 -12.81 -18.34
CA SER A 518 26.79 -14.14 -18.80
C SER A 518 25.28 -14.28 -18.97
N LYS A 519 24.86 -15.29 -19.76
CA LYS A 519 23.44 -15.69 -19.85
C LYS A 519 22.88 -15.97 -18.44
N LYS A 520 21.62 -15.58 -18.21
CA LYS A 520 20.89 -15.86 -16.97
C LYS A 520 20.60 -17.36 -16.87
N VAL A 521 21.38 -18.08 -16.08
CA VAL A 521 21.19 -19.51 -15.80
C VAL A 521 20.34 -19.68 -14.54
N THR A 522 19.30 -20.50 -14.62
CA THR A 522 18.52 -20.93 -13.45
C THR A 522 19.19 -22.11 -12.78
N GLY A 523 19.42 -22.02 -11.47
CA GLY A 523 20.02 -23.08 -10.65
C GLY A 523 19.18 -23.41 -9.42
N ASN A 524 19.68 -24.35 -8.61
CA ASN A 524 19.08 -24.72 -7.33
C ASN A 524 20.01 -24.28 -6.20
N LEU A 525 19.45 -23.76 -5.11
CA LEU A 525 20.18 -23.41 -3.90
C LEU A 525 20.07 -24.56 -2.91
N GLU A 526 21.20 -25.16 -2.56
CA GLU A 526 21.32 -26.36 -1.70
C GLU A 526 21.87 -25.98 -0.31
N LEU A 527 21.20 -26.45 0.74
CA LEU A 527 21.63 -26.30 2.14
C LEU A 527 22.48 -27.50 2.59
N HIS A 528 23.69 -27.24 3.10
CA HIS A 528 24.61 -28.26 3.63
C HIS A 528 25.09 -27.92 5.06
N GLU A 529 25.95 -28.76 5.65
CA GLU A 529 26.30 -28.70 7.08
C GLU A 529 27.00 -27.40 7.53
N ASN A 530 27.78 -26.76 6.65
CA ASN A 530 28.59 -25.58 7.00
C ASN A 530 28.42 -24.40 6.02
N GLY A 531 27.46 -24.49 5.09
CA GLY A 531 27.30 -23.50 4.04
C GLY A 531 26.20 -23.85 3.04
N PHE A 532 26.05 -22.98 2.05
CA PHE A 532 25.15 -23.15 0.91
C PHE A 532 25.95 -23.40 -0.37
N LYS A 533 25.31 -24.05 -1.34
CA LYS A 533 25.82 -24.24 -2.70
C LYS A 533 24.79 -23.82 -3.74
N TYR A 534 25.24 -23.13 -4.78
CA TYR A 534 24.46 -22.79 -5.95
C TYR A 534 25.29 -23.00 -7.21
N ILE A 535 24.95 -24.03 -7.99
CA ILE A 535 25.72 -24.48 -9.16
C ILE A 535 27.18 -24.74 -8.73
N ASP A 536 28.14 -23.93 -9.22
CA ASP A 536 29.57 -24.05 -8.91
C ASP A 536 30.02 -23.12 -7.75
N THR A 537 29.18 -22.16 -7.35
CA THR A 537 29.48 -21.22 -6.26
C THR A 537 29.05 -21.82 -4.92
N HIS A 538 29.94 -21.81 -3.93
CA HIS A 538 29.63 -22.16 -2.55
C HIS A 538 29.99 -21.02 -1.60
N PHE A 539 29.30 -20.93 -0.47
CA PHE A 539 29.59 -19.93 0.56
C PHE A 539 29.28 -20.46 1.97
N LEU A 540 30.23 -20.25 2.88
CA LEU A 540 30.16 -20.77 4.25
C LEU A 540 29.33 -19.90 5.19
N PHE A 541 28.69 -20.53 6.17
CA PHE A 541 27.94 -19.85 7.24
C PHE A 541 28.80 -18.82 7.98
N SER A 542 30.08 -19.12 8.24
CA SER A 542 31.00 -18.23 8.95
C SER A 542 31.09 -16.81 8.34
N ASN A 543 30.97 -16.69 7.01
CA ASN A 543 31.08 -15.42 6.29
C ASN A 543 29.73 -14.70 6.10
N ILE A 544 28.59 -15.33 6.38
CA ILE A 544 27.28 -14.67 6.28
C ILE A 544 27.14 -13.69 7.46
N LYS A 545 26.77 -12.43 7.18
CA LYS A 545 26.40 -11.42 8.19
C LYS A 545 24.90 -11.45 8.44
N SER A 546 24.09 -11.44 7.38
CA SER A 546 22.62 -11.46 7.48
C SER A 546 21.97 -12.10 6.26
N ILE A 547 20.78 -12.65 6.48
CA ILE A 547 19.91 -13.24 5.45
C ILE A 547 18.61 -12.45 5.48
N PHE A 548 18.18 -11.95 4.32
CA PHE A 548 16.90 -11.26 4.15
C PHE A 548 16.04 -12.05 3.18
N TYR A 549 14.73 -12.04 3.36
CA TYR A 549 13.81 -12.67 2.42
C TYR A 549 12.56 -11.82 2.21
N GLN A 550 11.93 -12.00 1.06
CA GLN A 550 10.73 -11.30 0.65
C GLN A 550 9.83 -12.30 -0.05
N MET A 551 8.58 -12.39 0.43
CA MET A 551 7.55 -13.20 -0.20
C MET A 551 7.00 -12.49 -1.44
N GLY A 552 6.54 -13.27 -2.41
CA GLY A 552 6.00 -12.76 -3.65
C GLY A 552 4.58 -12.23 -3.50
N ASP A 553 4.28 -11.23 -4.31
CA ASP A 553 2.97 -10.59 -4.53
C ASP A 553 2.79 -10.45 -6.05
N PHE A 554 1.63 -10.04 -6.56
CA PHE A 554 1.44 -9.90 -8.02
C PHE A 554 2.46 -8.94 -8.67
N ASP A 555 2.86 -7.89 -7.95
CA ASP A 555 3.88 -6.92 -8.38
C ASP A 555 5.31 -7.25 -7.94
N VAL A 556 5.50 -8.19 -7.00
CA VAL A 556 6.73 -8.35 -6.22
C VAL A 556 7.28 -9.77 -6.32
N VAL A 557 8.55 -9.92 -6.71
CA VAL A 557 9.18 -11.24 -6.90
C VAL A 557 9.66 -11.81 -5.56
N SER A 558 9.36 -13.10 -5.31
CA SER A 558 9.89 -13.86 -4.17
C SER A 558 11.42 -14.00 -4.27
N LEU A 559 12.14 -13.59 -3.22
CA LEU A 559 13.61 -13.57 -3.21
C LEU A 559 14.21 -13.84 -1.82
N VAL A 560 15.45 -14.34 -1.81
CA VAL A 560 16.32 -14.47 -0.64
C VAL A 560 17.64 -13.77 -0.95
N HIS A 561 18.15 -12.98 -0.01
CA HIS A 561 19.34 -12.16 -0.16
C HIS A 561 20.34 -12.44 0.97
N PHE A 562 21.58 -12.75 0.61
CA PHE A 562 22.68 -13.01 1.52
C PHE A 562 23.65 -11.82 1.51
N ASN A 563 23.94 -11.27 2.69
CA ASN A 563 24.98 -10.27 2.88
C ASN A 563 26.19 -10.89 3.59
N PHE A 564 27.39 -10.68 3.06
CA PHE A 564 28.63 -11.24 3.59
C PHE A 564 29.45 -10.23 4.40
N LYS A 565 30.18 -10.73 5.40
CA LYS A 565 31.17 -9.97 6.19
C LYS A 565 32.36 -9.59 5.31
N GLU A 566 32.93 -10.57 4.61
CA GLU A 566 34.00 -10.40 3.64
C GLU A 566 33.50 -10.69 2.21
N PRO A 567 33.95 -9.93 1.20
CA PRO A 567 33.53 -10.12 -0.19
C PRO A 567 33.97 -11.49 -0.72
N ILE A 568 33.13 -12.11 -1.54
CA ILE A 568 33.39 -13.40 -2.19
C ILE A 568 33.62 -13.22 -3.69
N LEU A 569 34.37 -14.13 -4.32
CA LEU A 569 34.52 -14.16 -5.77
C LEU A 569 33.38 -14.96 -6.39
N VAL A 570 32.63 -14.34 -7.31
CA VAL A 570 31.62 -14.98 -8.15
C VAL A 570 31.91 -14.57 -9.60
N ASN A 571 32.23 -15.55 -10.47
CA ASN A 571 32.63 -15.31 -11.86
C ASN A 571 33.73 -14.23 -11.98
N ASP A 572 34.82 -14.41 -11.23
CA ASP A 572 35.99 -13.51 -11.12
C ASP A 572 35.69 -12.06 -10.65
N LYS A 573 34.48 -11.79 -10.16
CA LYS A 573 34.08 -10.49 -9.61
C LYS A 573 33.88 -10.57 -8.09
N PRO A 574 34.48 -9.66 -7.30
CA PRO A 574 34.20 -9.57 -5.87
C PRO A 574 32.80 -8.98 -5.62
N THR A 575 32.01 -9.65 -4.79
CA THR A 575 30.64 -9.23 -4.40
C THR A 575 30.44 -9.42 -2.89
N ARG A 576 29.77 -8.50 -2.22
CA ARG A 576 29.36 -8.62 -0.80
C ARG A 576 27.91 -9.05 -0.65
N ASN A 577 27.12 -8.91 -1.72
CA ASN A 577 25.72 -9.29 -1.75
C ASN A 577 25.48 -10.36 -2.82
N LEU A 578 24.67 -11.35 -2.46
CA LEU A 578 24.25 -12.42 -3.35
C LEU A 578 22.75 -12.67 -3.18
N GLN A 579 21.98 -12.41 -4.22
CA GLN A 579 20.53 -12.51 -4.22
C GLN A 579 20.09 -13.65 -5.12
N PHE A 580 19.12 -14.43 -4.64
CA PHE A 580 18.44 -15.48 -5.39
C PHE A 580 16.95 -15.16 -5.47
N HIS A 581 16.40 -15.12 -6.68
CA HIS A 581 15.00 -14.77 -6.90
C HIS A 581 14.34 -15.70 -7.93
N LYS A 582 13.02 -15.86 -7.88
CA LYS A 582 12.30 -16.56 -8.94
C LYS A 582 12.26 -15.74 -10.22
N LYS A 583 12.08 -16.40 -11.37
CA LYS A 583 11.79 -15.71 -12.63
C LYS A 583 10.39 -15.12 -12.54
N GLN A 584 10.26 -13.81 -12.73
CA GLN A 584 8.97 -13.14 -12.83
C GLN A 584 8.21 -13.65 -14.07
N GLY A 585 6.90 -13.88 -13.92
CA GLY A 585 6.00 -14.08 -15.07
C GLY A 585 6.13 -12.88 -16.01
N VAL A 586 6.13 -13.12 -17.32
CA VAL A 586 6.27 -12.02 -18.28
C VAL A 586 4.89 -11.49 -18.59
N ASN A 587 4.56 -10.33 -18.04
CA ASN A 587 3.31 -9.61 -18.28
C ASN A 587 3.25 -9.05 -19.72
N TYR A 588 3.17 -9.94 -20.71
CA TYR A 588 2.79 -9.60 -22.06
C TYR A 588 1.27 -9.39 -22.09
N HIS A 589 0.85 -8.14 -21.84
CA HIS A 589 -0.39 -7.65 -22.43
C HIS A 589 -0.17 -7.49 -23.94
N ASP A 590 -0.32 -8.58 -24.69
CA ASP A 590 -0.42 -8.53 -26.15
C ASP A 590 -1.75 -7.85 -26.53
N THR A 591 -1.69 -6.53 -26.67
CA THR A 591 -2.83 -5.68 -27.06
C THR A 591 -3.35 -5.98 -28.47
N GLY A 592 -2.70 -6.87 -29.23
CA GLY A 592 -3.13 -7.32 -30.56
C GLY A 592 -4.17 -8.44 -30.57
N ARG A 593 -4.40 -9.15 -29.45
CA ARG A 593 -5.38 -10.26 -29.38
C ARG A 593 -6.55 -9.94 -28.45
N ARG A 594 -7.77 -10.08 -28.98
CA ARG A 594 -8.97 -10.28 -28.16
C ARG A 594 -8.89 -11.66 -27.49
N GLU A 595 -8.27 -11.74 -26.32
CA GLU A 595 -8.38 -12.95 -25.49
C GLU A 595 -9.84 -13.14 -25.04
N ASN A 596 -10.28 -14.40 -24.97
CA ASN A 596 -11.56 -14.74 -24.37
C ASN A 596 -11.46 -14.54 -22.85
N GLU A 597 -12.47 -13.89 -22.25
CA GLU A 597 -12.51 -13.58 -20.81
C GLU A 597 -12.27 -14.82 -19.92
N HIS A 598 -12.79 -15.97 -20.32
CA HIS A 598 -12.56 -17.27 -19.65
C HIS A 598 -11.08 -17.72 -19.69
N LEU A 599 -10.34 -17.41 -20.76
CA LEU A 599 -8.91 -17.77 -20.85
C LEU A 599 -8.04 -16.83 -20.01
N ALA A 600 -8.42 -15.54 -19.94
CA ALA A 600 -7.78 -14.59 -19.04
C ALA A 600 -7.98 -14.97 -17.56
N LEU A 601 -9.20 -15.40 -17.18
CA LEU A 601 -9.51 -15.90 -15.84
C LEU A 601 -8.70 -17.15 -15.50
N LEU A 602 -8.62 -18.14 -16.40
CA LEU A 602 -7.81 -19.34 -16.19
C LEU A 602 -6.32 -19.02 -16.00
N ARG A 603 -5.73 -18.13 -16.82
CA ARG A 603 -4.34 -17.71 -16.64
C ARG A 603 -4.13 -17.01 -15.30
N GLN A 604 -5.04 -16.12 -14.91
CA GLN A 604 -4.94 -15.43 -13.61
C GLN A 604 -4.99 -16.42 -12.44
N GLN A 605 -5.81 -17.47 -12.55
CA GLN A 605 -5.88 -18.53 -11.53
C GLN A 605 -4.61 -19.40 -11.52
N GLU A 606 -4.04 -19.73 -12.68
CA GLU A 606 -2.74 -20.42 -12.77
C GLU A 606 -1.62 -19.58 -12.15
N GLU A 607 -1.58 -18.27 -12.39
CA GLU A 607 -0.60 -17.35 -11.81
C GLU A 607 -0.72 -17.26 -10.28
N GLU A 608 -1.94 -17.24 -9.74
CA GLU A 608 -2.21 -17.23 -8.30
C GLU A 608 -1.78 -18.57 -7.64
N ASP A 609 -2.12 -19.71 -8.25
CA ASP A 609 -1.69 -21.04 -7.80
C ASP A 609 -0.16 -21.21 -7.85
N GLU A 610 0.51 -20.70 -8.89
CA GLU A 610 1.97 -20.68 -8.97
C GLU A 610 2.58 -19.81 -7.86
N LEU A 611 2.00 -18.65 -7.57
CA LEU A 611 2.44 -17.74 -6.51
C LEU A 611 2.32 -18.38 -5.12
N TYR A 612 1.19 -19.02 -4.81
CA TYR A 612 1.02 -19.76 -3.55
C TYR A 612 2.01 -20.91 -3.42
N ARG A 613 2.25 -21.67 -4.50
CA ARG A 613 3.25 -22.75 -4.51
C ARG A 613 4.66 -22.22 -4.24
N VAL A 614 5.06 -21.14 -4.91
CA VAL A 614 6.37 -20.50 -4.73
C VAL A 614 6.53 -19.98 -3.30
N ASN A 615 5.56 -19.24 -2.77
CA ASN A 615 5.66 -18.68 -1.42
C ASN A 615 5.72 -19.80 -0.36
N ARG A 616 4.97 -20.89 -0.53
CA ARG A 616 5.06 -22.07 0.36
C ARG A 616 6.44 -22.73 0.32
N ASP A 617 7.03 -22.89 -0.87
CA ASP A 617 8.38 -23.46 -1.03
C ASP A 617 9.45 -22.55 -0.39
N PHE A 618 9.28 -21.22 -0.46
CA PHE A 618 10.15 -20.26 0.22
C PHE A 618 10.00 -20.33 1.74
N THR A 619 8.77 -20.35 2.28
CA THR A 619 8.54 -20.49 3.73
C THR A 619 9.18 -21.76 4.26
N ALA A 620 8.94 -22.91 3.61
CA ALA A 620 9.55 -24.18 4.01
C ALA A 620 11.09 -24.17 3.97
N PHE A 621 11.70 -23.38 3.07
CA PHE A 621 13.15 -23.19 3.01
C PHE A 621 13.67 -22.28 4.14
N ILE A 622 12.93 -21.22 4.49
CA ILE A 622 13.27 -20.33 5.62
C ILE A 622 13.12 -21.06 6.96
N ASP A 623 12.02 -21.78 7.16
CA ASP A 623 11.78 -22.61 8.35
C ASP A 623 12.93 -23.62 8.56
N ARG A 624 13.46 -24.19 7.47
CA ARG A 624 14.63 -25.10 7.51
C ARG A 624 15.90 -24.39 7.96
N ILE A 625 16.17 -23.19 7.46
CA ILE A 625 17.33 -22.38 7.89
C ILE A 625 17.23 -22.04 9.38
N GLU A 626 16.06 -21.66 9.88
CA GLU A 626 15.86 -21.32 11.30
C GLU A 626 15.98 -22.52 12.25
N ASN A 627 15.62 -23.72 11.79
CA ASN A 627 15.72 -24.94 12.59
C ASN A 627 17.12 -25.60 12.53
N GLU A 628 17.80 -25.54 11.38
CA GLU A 628 19.07 -26.23 11.14
C GLU A 628 20.30 -25.32 11.35
N THR A 629 20.12 -24.01 11.48
CA THR A 629 21.22 -23.04 11.66
C THR A 629 20.92 -22.01 12.77
N SER A 630 21.95 -21.29 13.21
CA SER A 630 21.79 -20.19 14.18
C SER A 630 21.35 -18.85 13.54
N PHE A 631 21.02 -18.82 12.25
CA PHE A 631 20.56 -17.60 11.58
C PHE A 631 19.08 -17.37 11.80
N ARG A 632 18.70 -16.09 11.91
CA ARG A 632 17.32 -15.63 11.83
C ARG A 632 17.16 -14.83 10.54
N PRO A 633 16.63 -15.43 9.45
CA PRO A 633 16.31 -14.70 8.24
C PRO A 633 15.28 -13.60 8.52
N GLN A 634 15.49 -12.41 7.97
CA GLN A 634 14.64 -11.25 8.25
C GLN A 634 13.67 -11.00 7.10
N LEU A 635 12.37 -10.94 7.41
CA LEU A 635 11.31 -10.63 6.44
C LEU A 635 11.36 -9.13 6.07
N LEU A 636 11.42 -8.84 4.77
CA LEU A 636 11.35 -7.50 4.22
C LEU A 636 9.89 -7.04 4.12
N GLN A 637 9.44 -6.24 5.08
CA GLN A 637 8.11 -5.64 5.10
C GLN A 637 8.07 -4.29 4.35
N LYS A 638 6.91 -3.92 3.79
CA LYS A 638 6.70 -2.63 3.10
C LYS A 638 6.86 -1.46 4.09
N GLY A 639 8.04 -0.83 4.10
CA GLY A 639 8.39 0.30 4.96
C GLY A 639 8.01 1.67 4.38
N PHE A 640 8.98 2.36 3.80
CA PHE A 640 8.81 3.70 3.20
C PHE A 640 9.53 3.80 1.85
N TYR A 641 9.20 4.83 1.06
CA TYR A 641 9.90 5.13 -0.19
C TYR A 641 10.95 6.23 0.03
N GLY A 642 12.11 6.10 -0.62
CA GLY A 642 13.18 7.08 -0.55
C GLY A 642 14.27 6.86 -1.61
N VAL A 643 15.12 7.88 -1.77
CA VAL A 643 16.18 7.93 -2.79
C VAL A 643 17.54 7.81 -2.12
N TYR A 644 18.17 6.63 -2.17
CA TYR A 644 19.54 6.42 -1.66
C TYR A 644 20.63 6.48 -2.76
N HIS A 645 20.23 6.54 -4.05
CA HIS A 645 21.18 6.52 -5.17
C HIS A 645 20.74 7.40 -6.36
N LYS A 646 19.63 7.07 -7.03
CA LYS A 646 19.13 7.81 -8.21
C LYS A 646 17.61 7.87 -8.30
N GLU A 647 16.95 6.76 -8.00
CA GLU A 647 15.51 6.58 -8.15
C GLU A 647 14.85 6.33 -6.78
N SER A 648 13.55 6.60 -6.68
CA SER A 648 12.78 6.34 -5.46
C SER A 648 12.46 4.86 -5.36
N THR A 649 12.86 4.24 -4.27
CA THR A 649 12.80 2.79 -4.06
C THR A 649 12.16 2.49 -2.71
N ALA A 650 11.50 1.33 -2.61
CA ALA A 650 10.99 0.86 -1.33
C ALA A 650 12.16 0.44 -0.43
N ILE A 651 12.19 0.98 0.79
CA ILE A 651 13.15 0.68 1.84
C ILE A 651 12.38 -0.01 2.97
N SER A 652 12.76 -1.25 3.25
CA SER A 652 12.22 -2.07 4.33
C SER A 652 12.98 -1.79 5.61
N VAL A 653 12.25 -1.67 6.72
CA VAL A 653 12.83 -1.69 8.06
C VAL A 653 12.80 -3.12 8.57
N THR A 654 13.93 -3.61 9.07
CA THR A 654 14.04 -4.88 9.80
C THR A 654 14.46 -4.60 11.25
N GLU A 655 14.59 -5.64 12.09
CA GLU A 655 14.95 -5.52 13.51
C GLU A 655 16.19 -4.62 13.74
N ASN A 656 17.27 -4.81 12.97
CA ASN A 656 18.55 -4.09 13.16
C ASN A 656 19.06 -3.37 11.90
N SER A 657 18.29 -3.33 10.80
CA SER A 657 18.79 -2.75 9.54
C SER A 657 17.73 -2.12 8.64
N LEU A 658 18.16 -1.17 7.81
CA LEU A 658 17.41 -0.63 6.70
C LEU A 658 17.89 -1.27 5.40
N VAL A 659 16.96 -1.82 4.62
CA VAL A 659 17.27 -2.72 3.50
C VAL A 659 16.44 -2.39 2.27
N SER A 660 17.09 -2.27 1.12
CA SER A 660 16.45 -2.27 -0.20
C SER A 660 17.26 -3.15 -1.16
N VAL A 661 16.65 -4.26 -1.58
CA VAL A 661 17.30 -5.28 -2.41
C VAL A 661 16.58 -5.57 -3.73
N ASN A 662 15.44 -4.92 -4.01
CA ASN A 662 14.72 -5.12 -5.27
C ASN A 662 15.58 -4.71 -6.48
N GLU A 663 16.36 -3.64 -6.33
CA GLU A 663 17.17 -3.04 -7.38
C GLU A 663 18.65 -2.95 -7.01
N THR A 664 19.50 -2.79 -8.03
CA THR A 664 20.95 -2.63 -7.88
C THR A 664 21.35 -1.19 -8.18
N PRO A 665 22.18 -0.53 -7.36
CA PRO A 665 23.00 -1.09 -6.29
C PRO A 665 22.22 -1.41 -5.01
N PHE A 666 22.40 -2.60 -4.44
CA PHE A 666 21.70 -3.00 -3.23
C PHE A 666 22.06 -2.11 -2.04
N PHE A 667 21.07 -1.73 -1.24
CA PHE A 667 21.24 -0.90 -0.05
C PHE A 667 21.00 -1.74 1.21
N ILE A 668 22.01 -1.84 2.07
CA ILE A 668 21.92 -2.45 3.40
C ILE A 668 22.67 -1.55 4.38
N LEU A 669 21.96 -1.05 5.38
CA LEU A 669 22.49 -0.19 6.43
C LEU A 669 22.15 -0.80 7.80
N TYR A 670 23.17 -1.28 8.50
CA TYR A 670 23.05 -1.78 9.86
C TYR A 670 22.96 -0.60 10.84
N LEU A 671 21.92 -0.58 11.66
CA LEU A 671 21.69 0.49 12.65
C LEU A 671 22.65 0.38 13.83
N ASP A 672 23.30 -0.75 14.03
CA ASP A 672 24.34 -0.94 15.06
C ASP A 672 25.65 -0.21 14.73
N ASP A 673 25.94 -0.01 13.43
CA ASP A 673 27.09 0.78 12.95
C ASP A 673 26.82 2.31 13.08
N VAL A 674 25.56 2.72 13.27
CA VAL A 674 25.11 4.12 13.29
C VAL A 674 25.25 4.70 14.70
N GLU A 675 25.73 5.95 14.76
CA GLU A 675 25.82 6.75 15.98
C GLU A 675 24.58 7.63 16.16
N ILE A 676 24.26 8.43 15.14
CA ILE A 676 23.15 9.39 15.16
C ILE A 676 22.51 9.50 13.78
N VAL A 677 21.20 9.79 13.77
CA VAL A 677 20.41 10.04 12.56
C VAL A 677 19.96 11.51 12.54
N ASN A 678 20.20 12.24 11.44
CA ASN A 678 19.67 13.59 11.26
C ASN A 678 18.54 13.61 10.22
N PHE A 679 17.41 14.20 10.57
CA PHE A 679 16.35 14.54 9.64
C PHE A 679 16.54 15.98 9.13
N GLU A 680 16.93 16.13 7.87
CA GLU A 680 17.16 17.41 7.21
C GLU A 680 15.92 17.90 6.46
N ARG A 681 15.80 19.24 6.34
CA ARG A 681 14.73 19.92 5.59
C ARG A 681 13.32 19.67 6.15
N VAL A 682 13.22 19.37 7.45
CA VAL A 682 11.95 19.21 8.16
C VAL A 682 11.30 20.59 8.37
N THR A 683 10.41 20.99 7.46
CA THR A 683 9.69 22.27 7.53
C THR A 683 8.24 22.09 7.08
N TYR A 684 7.33 22.96 7.53
CA TYR A 684 5.92 22.91 7.13
C TYR A 684 5.68 23.14 5.62
N ALA A 685 6.63 23.78 4.92
CA ALA A 685 6.53 24.03 3.48
C ALA A 685 6.93 22.81 2.62
N THR A 686 7.72 21.88 3.16
CA THR A 686 8.30 20.77 2.42
C THR A 686 7.49 19.47 2.58
N LYS A 687 6.97 18.95 1.47
CA LYS A 687 6.28 17.64 1.42
C LYS A 687 7.22 16.44 1.63
N THR A 688 8.52 16.67 1.56
CA THR A 688 9.57 15.65 1.69
C THR A 688 10.74 16.15 2.54
N PHE A 689 11.34 15.25 3.32
CA PHE A 689 12.57 15.48 4.08
C PHE A 689 13.68 14.50 3.63
N ASP A 690 14.91 14.74 4.08
CA ASP A 690 16.02 13.80 3.90
C ASP A 690 16.47 13.22 5.24
N CYS A 691 16.99 12.00 5.24
CA CYS A 691 17.44 11.28 6.42
C CYS A 691 18.92 10.91 6.26
N VAL A 692 19.77 11.38 7.17
CA VAL A 692 21.23 11.19 7.14
C VAL A 692 21.68 10.32 8.30
N PHE A 693 22.40 9.24 7.99
CA PHE A 693 22.95 8.28 8.95
C PHE A 693 24.44 8.54 9.13
N VAL A 694 24.84 8.95 10.34
CA VAL A 694 26.23 9.15 10.74
C VAL A 694 26.73 7.90 11.47
N PHE A 695 27.90 7.40 11.10
CA PHE A 695 28.44 6.17 11.68
C PHE A 695 29.28 6.43 12.94
N LYS A 696 29.39 5.40 13.79
CA LYS A 696 30.33 5.39 14.93
C LYS A 696 31.77 5.57 14.45
N ASP A 697 32.17 4.77 13.46
CA ASP A 697 33.41 4.99 12.70
C ASP A 697 33.30 6.26 11.85
N LYS A 698 33.94 7.34 12.33
CA LYS A 698 33.98 8.65 11.68
C LYS A 698 34.74 8.66 10.35
N LYS A 699 35.53 7.62 10.02
CA LYS A 699 36.17 7.50 8.70
C LYS A 699 35.18 7.14 7.60
N ARG A 700 34.07 6.50 7.95
CA ARG A 700 33.00 6.12 7.03
C ARG A 700 32.10 7.33 6.77
N ALA A 701 32.10 7.81 5.52
CA ALA A 701 31.25 8.92 5.09
C ALA A 701 29.76 8.63 5.39
N PRO A 702 28.99 9.62 5.92
CA PRO A 702 27.56 9.48 6.19
C PRO A 702 26.75 9.02 4.97
N LYS A 703 25.63 8.34 5.22
CA LYS A 703 24.69 7.89 4.18
C LYS A 703 23.42 8.72 4.20
N VAL A 704 23.01 9.22 3.05
CA VAL A 704 21.79 10.02 2.88
C VAL A 704 20.72 9.17 2.17
N ILE A 705 19.50 9.19 2.70
CA ILE A 705 18.29 8.73 2.03
C ILE A 705 17.41 9.98 1.84
N GLY A 706 17.30 10.44 0.60
CA GLY A 706 16.57 11.67 0.28
C GLY A 706 15.11 11.45 -0.10
N SER A 707 14.36 12.56 -0.15
CA SER A 707 13.00 12.65 -0.70
C SER A 707 11.98 11.71 -0.05
N ILE A 708 12.04 11.55 1.27
CA ILE A 708 11.08 10.75 2.05
C ILE A 708 9.84 11.61 2.36
N GLU A 709 8.64 11.07 2.18
CA GLU A 709 7.39 11.80 2.48
C GLU A 709 7.26 12.20 3.96
N THR A 710 6.88 13.45 4.23
CA THR A 710 6.67 13.98 5.60
C THR A 710 5.62 13.19 6.40
N THR A 711 4.69 12.50 5.72
CA THR A 711 3.71 11.56 6.32
C THR A 711 4.37 10.41 7.11
N LYS A 712 5.60 10.01 6.72
CA LYS A 712 6.36 8.92 7.34
C LYS A 712 7.31 9.38 8.45
N LEU A 713 7.44 10.68 8.69
CA LEU A 713 8.38 11.23 9.68
C LEU A 713 8.13 10.67 11.10
N ASN A 714 6.89 10.70 11.58
CA ASN A 714 6.56 10.18 12.91
C ASN A 714 6.79 8.67 13.02
N TYR A 715 6.47 7.91 11.95
CA TYR A 715 6.77 6.48 11.88
C TYR A 715 8.28 6.20 12.00
N MET A 716 9.12 6.96 11.29
CA MET A 716 10.58 6.81 11.40
C MET A 716 11.10 7.17 12.79
N LYS A 717 10.60 8.26 13.40
CA LYS A 717 10.97 8.67 14.77
C LYS A 717 10.66 7.58 15.80
N THR A 718 9.42 7.09 15.86
CA THR A 718 9.02 6.02 16.79
C THR A 718 9.78 4.72 16.52
N THR A 719 10.09 4.41 15.25
CA THR A 719 10.87 3.23 14.90
C THR A 719 12.31 3.33 15.40
N LEU A 720 13.01 4.44 15.13
CA LEU A 720 14.39 4.66 15.61
C LEU A 720 14.48 4.70 17.15
N ASP A 721 13.49 5.33 17.79
CA ASP A 721 13.35 5.37 19.25
C ASP A 721 13.20 3.95 19.83
N SER A 722 12.36 3.11 19.23
CA SER A 722 12.19 1.70 19.64
C SER A 722 13.42 0.82 19.43
N LEU A 723 14.40 1.29 18.64
CA LEU A 723 15.68 0.64 18.39
C LEU A 723 16.84 1.31 19.16
N ASN A 724 16.51 2.19 20.11
CA ASN A 724 17.44 2.97 20.94
C ASN A 724 18.49 3.71 20.09
N LYS A 725 18.06 4.36 19.01
CA LYS A 725 18.91 5.20 18.15
C LYS A 725 18.57 6.67 18.36
N VAL A 726 19.59 7.46 18.67
CA VAL A 726 19.51 8.91 18.81
C VAL A 726 19.22 9.52 17.44
N PHE A 727 18.26 10.45 17.39
CA PHE A 727 18.02 11.27 16.21
C PHE A 727 17.89 12.77 16.53
N MET A 728 18.17 13.58 15.51
CA MET A 728 18.11 15.04 15.55
C MET A 728 17.34 15.58 14.34
N GLU A 729 16.85 16.82 14.43
CA GLU A 729 16.06 17.48 13.38
C GLU A 729 16.66 18.82 13.00
N THR A 730 16.79 19.07 11.70
CA THR A 730 17.43 20.29 11.17
C THR A 730 16.63 20.88 10.02
N LYS A 731 16.43 22.20 10.07
CA LYS A 731 15.68 22.95 9.04
C LYS A 731 16.47 23.10 7.73
N ILE A 732 17.80 22.97 7.78
CA ILE A 732 18.75 23.22 6.68
C ILE A 732 19.67 22.00 6.53
N SER A 733 20.04 21.63 5.30
CA SER A 733 21.00 20.55 5.04
C SER A 733 22.42 20.90 5.45
N ILE A 734 23.12 19.97 6.10
CA ILE A 734 24.46 20.18 6.67
C ILE A 734 25.55 19.77 5.66
N ASN A 735 26.66 20.51 5.61
CA ASN A 735 27.85 20.07 4.88
C ASN A 735 28.66 19.07 5.72
N TRP A 736 28.20 17.82 5.71
CA TRP A 736 28.76 16.70 6.46
C TRP A 736 30.26 16.48 6.24
N ASN A 737 30.77 16.66 5.02
CA ASN A 737 32.20 16.46 4.74
C ASN A 737 33.07 17.42 5.55
N ASN A 738 32.69 18.69 5.65
CA ASN A 738 33.42 19.68 6.43
C ASN A 738 33.25 19.43 7.93
N LEU A 739 32.04 19.10 8.38
CA LEU A 739 31.75 18.81 9.79
C LEU A 739 32.57 17.61 10.31
N MET A 740 32.59 16.50 9.57
CA MET A 740 33.33 15.29 9.94
C MET A 740 34.85 15.53 9.99
N ILE A 741 35.39 16.37 9.10
CA ILE A 741 36.81 16.78 9.15
C ILE A 741 37.11 17.61 10.40
N THR A 742 36.18 18.46 10.86
CA THR A 742 36.35 19.24 12.09
C THR A 742 36.28 18.33 13.33
N ILE A 743 35.28 17.44 13.41
CA ILE A 743 35.16 16.47 14.52
C ILE A 743 36.42 15.59 14.62
N MET A 744 36.98 15.15 13.48
CA MET A 744 38.21 14.34 13.46
C MET A 744 39.48 15.09 13.88
N LYS A 745 39.47 16.42 14.00
CA LYS A 745 40.63 17.19 14.51
C LYS A 745 40.64 17.31 16.03
N ASP A 746 39.48 17.35 16.65
CA ASP A 746 39.33 17.42 18.11
C ASP A 746 38.03 16.71 18.54
N PRO A 747 38.03 15.37 18.62
CA PRO A 747 36.86 14.61 19.04
C PRO A 747 36.46 14.93 20.48
N LEU A 748 37.44 15.07 21.38
CA LEU A 748 37.20 15.33 22.81
C LEU A 748 36.61 16.73 23.05
N GLY A 749 37.12 17.76 22.37
CA GLY A 749 36.54 19.10 22.41
C GLY A 749 35.10 19.13 21.91
N PHE A 750 34.77 18.38 20.85
CA PHE A 750 33.41 18.28 20.33
C PHE A 750 32.44 17.70 21.36
N TYR A 751 32.69 16.49 21.90
CA TYR A 751 31.75 15.88 22.85
C TYR A 751 31.69 16.63 24.20
N ASN A 752 32.79 17.24 24.67
CA ASN A 752 32.76 18.10 25.87
C ASN A 752 32.02 19.44 25.65
N GLY A 753 31.92 19.92 24.41
CA GLY A 753 31.18 21.14 24.05
C GLY A 753 29.66 20.97 23.92
N GLY A 754 29.13 19.77 24.20
CA GLY A 754 27.73 19.41 23.95
C GLY A 754 27.50 18.57 22.69
N GLY A 755 28.55 18.32 21.90
CA GLY A 755 28.55 17.39 20.76
C GLY A 755 27.40 17.63 19.78
N TRP A 756 26.54 16.62 19.63
CA TRP A 756 25.42 16.67 18.69
C TRP A 756 24.29 17.63 19.11
N SER A 757 24.21 18.05 20.38
CA SER A 757 23.16 18.96 20.86
C SER A 757 23.30 20.39 20.33
N GLU A 758 24.52 20.86 20.00
CA GLU A 758 24.75 22.21 19.46
C GLU A 758 24.06 22.42 18.09
N LEU A 759 23.84 21.34 17.35
CA LEU A 759 23.16 21.36 16.05
C LEU A 759 21.62 21.36 16.17
N LEU A 760 21.07 21.13 17.36
CA LEU A 760 19.65 21.29 17.65
C LEU A 760 19.36 22.78 17.88
N ILE A 761 19.06 23.49 16.79
CA ILE A 761 18.62 24.89 16.87
C ILE A 761 17.18 24.92 17.42
N GLU A 762 17.03 24.79 18.74
CA GLU A 762 15.81 25.15 19.45
C GLU A 762 15.60 26.66 19.30
N SER A 763 14.69 27.02 18.40
CA SER A 763 14.11 28.36 18.37
C SER A 763 13.22 28.48 19.62
N PRO A 764 13.35 29.53 20.46
CA PRO A 764 12.60 29.62 21.71
C PRO A 764 11.08 29.54 21.43
N GLU A 765 10.39 28.78 22.29
CA GLU A 765 8.98 28.42 22.10
C GLU A 765 8.07 29.65 22.21
N GLU A 766 7.16 29.84 21.24
CA GLU A 766 6.03 30.75 21.42
C GLU A 766 5.02 30.11 22.38
N GLU A 767 4.98 30.61 23.61
CA GLU A 767 3.96 30.29 24.60
C GLU A 767 2.56 30.71 24.09
N ILE A 768 1.80 29.78 23.53
CA ILE A 768 0.37 30.01 23.25
C ILE A 768 -0.39 29.99 24.58
N SER A 769 -0.46 31.15 25.22
CA SER A 769 -1.19 31.34 26.47
C SER A 769 -2.68 31.03 26.32
N SER A 770 -3.20 30.29 27.28
CA SER A 770 -4.61 29.90 27.34
C SER A 770 -5.50 31.05 27.82
N GLN A 771 -6.37 31.59 26.95
CA GLN A 771 -7.60 32.26 27.38
C GLN A 771 -8.80 31.90 26.48
N THR A 772 -9.81 31.28 27.09
CA THR A 772 -11.13 31.02 26.52
C THR A 772 -12.10 32.16 26.84
N ALA A 773 -12.72 32.79 25.82
CA ALA A 773 -13.97 33.55 25.98
C ALA A 773 -14.73 33.71 24.64
N SER A 774 -15.80 32.93 24.50
CA SER A 774 -17.13 33.27 23.92
C SER A 774 -17.31 34.26 22.75
N GLU A 775 -18.02 33.73 21.73
CA GLU A 775 -19.15 34.35 20.99
C GLU A 775 -18.93 35.39 19.86
N SER A 776 -19.10 34.87 18.64
CA SER A 776 -19.98 35.39 17.55
C SER A 776 -20.21 36.90 17.38
N SER A 777 -19.98 37.38 16.15
CA SER A 777 -21.06 37.89 15.28
C SER A 777 -20.63 38.05 13.82
N ILE A 778 -21.54 37.71 12.91
CA ILE A 778 -21.49 37.98 11.47
C ILE A 778 -21.92 39.43 11.19
N SER A 779 -21.28 40.13 10.24
CA SER A 779 -21.93 40.81 9.09
C SER A 779 -21.15 42.02 8.51
N SER A 780 -20.78 41.90 7.23
CA SER A 780 -20.96 42.84 6.09
C SER A 780 -20.67 44.36 6.15
N ALA A 781 -20.41 44.89 4.94
CA ALA A 781 -20.35 46.28 4.46
C ALA A 781 -18.97 46.96 4.62
N GLU A 782 -18.23 47.24 3.53
CA GLU A 782 -18.46 48.28 2.49
C GLU A 782 -18.14 49.70 3.01
N SER A 783 -17.53 50.63 2.26
CA SER A 783 -17.09 50.67 0.85
C SER A 783 -16.10 51.85 0.65
N SER A 784 -15.66 52.08 -0.60
CA SER A 784 -15.25 53.35 -1.22
C SER A 784 -13.79 53.83 -1.08
N THR A 785 -13.13 54.34 -2.12
CA THR A 785 -13.29 54.30 -3.62
C THR A 785 -11.98 54.87 -4.22
N GLU A 786 -11.36 54.26 -5.25
CA GLU A 786 -11.31 54.71 -6.68
C GLU A 786 -10.47 56.01 -6.91
N GLU A 787 -9.90 56.34 -8.08
CA GLU A 787 -10.07 55.91 -9.50
C GLU A 787 -8.69 55.80 -10.22
N ASP A 788 -8.58 54.82 -11.14
CA ASP A 788 -8.23 54.87 -12.59
C ASP A 788 -7.21 55.92 -13.15
N SER A 789 -6.45 55.72 -14.24
CA SER A 789 -6.51 54.88 -15.47
C SER A 789 -5.08 54.79 -16.13
N ASP A 790 -4.76 54.26 -17.32
CA ASP A 790 -5.51 53.70 -18.47
C ASP A 790 -4.63 52.77 -19.38
N MET A 791 -5.28 52.05 -20.31
CA MET A 791 -4.89 51.67 -21.69
C MET A 791 -3.57 50.92 -22.08
N SER A 792 -3.74 49.62 -22.32
CA SER A 792 -3.20 48.73 -23.39
C SER A 792 -1.89 49.03 -24.17
N THR A 793 -1.09 47.97 -24.35
CA THR A 793 -0.68 47.48 -25.70
C THR A 793 -0.42 45.97 -25.71
N ASP A 794 -0.62 45.37 -26.88
CA ASP A 794 -0.50 43.95 -27.21
C ASP A 794 0.86 43.66 -27.89
N GLU A 795 1.55 42.57 -27.52
CA GLU A 795 2.37 41.81 -28.49
C GLU A 795 2.78 40.40 -27.99
N SER A 796 2.27 39.40 -28.71
CA SER A 796 2.99 38.20 -29.18
C SER A 796 3.59 37.17 -28.20
N SER A 797 2.98 35.99 -28.21
CA SER A 797 3.53 34.73 -27.68
C SER A 797 4.60 34.12 -28.60
N GLU A 798 5.83 33.95 -28.11
CA GLU A 798 6.89 33.15 -28.76
C GLU A 798 6.98 31.76 -28.12
N SER A 799 6.65 30.73 -28.90
CA SER A 799 6.70 29.32 -28.48
C SER A 799 8.07 28.72 -28.77
N PHE A 800 8.87 28.44 -27.74
CA PHE A 800 10.17 27.79 -27.94
C PHE A 800 10.03 26.28 -28.12
N SER A 801 10.04 25.82 -29.37
CA SER A 801 10.11 24.41 -29.74
C SER A 801 11.46 23.81 -29.40
N GLY A 802 11.49 22.76 -28.57
CA GLY A 802 12.71 21.99 -28.32
C GLY A 802 13.07 21.12 -29.52
N GLU A 803 14.24 21.35 -30.12
CA GLU A 803 14.75 20.56 -31.23
C GLU A 803 15.03 19.10 -30.82
N SER A 804 14.55 18.17 -31.63
CA SER A 804 14.84 16.75 -31.53
C SER A 804 16.04 16.40 -32.40
N ASP A 805 17.19 16.13 -31.79
CA ASP A 805 18.42 15.78 -32.52
C ASP A 805 18.45 14.27 -32.82
N GLU A 806 18.07 13.89 -34.04
CA GLU A 806 18.13 12.51 -34.53
C GLU A 806 19.58 12.08 -34.78
N THR A 807 20.06 11.07 -34.06
CA THR A 807 21.33 10.39 -34.42
C THR A 807 21.05 8.96 -34.91
N SER A 808 21.06 8.82 -36.23
CA SER A 808 20.84 7.56 -36.95
C SER A 808 21.82 6.45 -36.53
N SER A 809 21.30 5.31 -36.07
CA SER A 809 22.08 4.08 -35.95
C SER A 809 21.94 3.23 -37.22
N PHE A 810 22.98 3.24 -38.03
CA PHE A 810 23.11 2.43 -39.25
C PHE A 810 23.21 0.95 -38.87
N ALA A 811 22.13 0.18 -39.06
CA ALA A 811 22.11 -1.26 -38.85
C ALA A 811 22.52 -1.97 -40.16
N GLU A 812 23.73 -2.51 -40.20
CA GLU A 812 24.15 -3.40 -41.28
C GLU A 812 23.31 -4.68 -41.28
N SER A 813 22.76 -5.02 -42.45
CA SER A 813 22.07 -6.27 -42.68
C SER A 813 23.07 -7.39 -42.96
N ASP A 814 23.18 -8.37 -42.06
CA ASP A 814 23.76 -9.68 -42.40
C ASP A 814 22.67 -10.76 -42.31
N SER A 815 22.19 -11.19 -43.47
CA SER A 815 21.15 -12.21 -43.61
C SER A 815 21.75 -13.49 -44.21
N SER A 816 22.36 -14.29 -43.35
CA SER A 816 22.90 -15.61 -43.72
C SER A 816 21.77 -16.63 -43.88
N TYR A 817 21.35 -16.84 -45.13
CA TYR A 817 20.44 -17.91 -45.54
C TYR A 817 21.18 -19.24 -45.74
N GLU A 818 21.09 -20.16 -44.78
CA GLU A 818 21.22 -21.61 -44.99
C GLU A 818 20.33 -22.34 -43.96
N SER A 819 19.59 -23.40 -44.22
CA SER A 819 19.14 -24.07 -45.45
C SER A 819 18.40 -25.34 -45.00
N GLU A 820 17.09 -25.29 -44.73
CA GLU A 820 16.30 -26.52 -44.56
C GLU A 820 15.53 -26.87 -45.83
N ARG A 821 15.69 -28.12 -46.27
CA ARG A 821 15.16 -28.70 -47.51
C ARG A 821 14.69 -30.15 -47.24
N PRO A 822 13.82 -30.75 -48.07
CA PRO A 822 12.39 -30.75 -47.74
C PRO A 822 11.73 -32.15 -47.78
N LYS A 823 10.54 -32.28 -47.18
CA LYS A 823 9.59 -33.38 -47.45
C LYS A 823 8.17 -32.80 -47.56
N LYS A 824 7.64 -32.55 -48.77
CA LYS A 824 7.03 -33.48 -49.75
C LYS A 824 5.60 -33.96 -49.37
N ARG A 825 4.63 -33.42 -50.13
CA ARG A 825 3.46 -34.12 -50.72
C ARG A 825 2.35 -34.57 -49.72
N LYS A 826 1.06 -34.64 -50.09
CA LYS A 826 0.43 -34.61 -51.44
C LYS A 826 -1.07 -34.30 -51.34
N HIS A 827 -1.60 -33.71 -52.42
CA HIS A 827 -3.03 -33.49 -52.76
C HIS A 827 -3.80 -32.48 -51.92
#